data_AF-A0A5C6DUU7-F1
#
_entry.id   AF-A0A5C6DUU7-F1
#
_cell.length_a   1.000
_cell.length_b   1.000
_cell.length_c   1.000
_cell.angle_alpha   90.00
_cell.angle_beta   90.00
_cell.angle_gamma   90.00
#
_symmetry.space_group_name_H-M   'P 1'
#
loop_
_entity.id
_entity.type
_entity.pdbx_description
1 polymer ?
#
loop_
_entity_poly.entity_id
_entity_poly.type
_entity_poly.pdbx_seq_one_letter_code
_entity_poly.pdbx_strand_id
1 'polypeptide(L)'
;MLRAVEFKSVCYMTLALLVSAASTTVAHTEETKQPLARQVKRGLPLQVQQAFGFEDARLWSGGTPVTSPRRSGAAMKWEKHTKNPTLECRLSPFDLSAFNVMSFWLHSNQAGDATFMVILPSTREKGTNSYYSNKITVDWEGWKKINLHFRSFGKAREPKGWDHIDSIRFAASGWDQEPTDEPVWVLDELDFEYTTEPYRPMVAAKKYVPEPDRSDYLDHLRPGHPRLILLDEDLPQLRQFIESDERGKAWYRRAKESAERLYKLPVRKHELPDGRRLLSISRDVVNRIYHWGFFYRIEGDKKWLDRACQELEAVVAFPDWNPNHYLDTAEMMHAVAIGYDWFYPGLTEQQRKTIRDGLYHHGLRLSYAAYMGLEAEGTQSWRHVTNNWNFVCNGGTGLAAMALLDEMPDLCTEILDQGFQYIQIPLEHFEPDGAWWEGVGYWGYSMRYLVPYLRGLETAFGTDFGFIHSLQGTGFAQAGDFPVYLVSPLGGIYNFADSGSGGGKYKHSQLFYLASRFQNPLYQYFQEQQTSGGLEDLLYYEPLETKTTIRDIPLDKYFRGTEVATLRSSWTDRDAAFVGIKCGRNGIAHAHQDLGSFIFYALGEEWLIDLGTEHQTYLSHQHHLSRSEFYRIREEGHNTLVFNPGPGYSQGSKATAKIERFETSPDDVFAIADLTDAYRQHATSVKRGYRLFDDRTTFLIQDEFTAKKKSDVWWFAHGAAGTDYSLDDSGKVVTLRRGNQRCQARLLSPAGAKFQVMDAAPLPTSPNPNIQETNDGMKKLAVHLEDTQRETIAILFVPQMDEKTPKEIGATPSPLEDWKLQHK
;
A
#
# COMPACT_ATOMS: atom_id res chain seq x y z
N MET A 1 -17.11 -29.01 43.59
CA MET A 1 -17.60 -28.20 42.45
C MET A 1 -18.12 -26.81 42.84
N LEU A 2 -18.58 -26.56 44.07
CA LEU A 2 -19.05 -25.22 44.49
C LEU A 2 -17.95 -24.24 45.00
N ARG A 3 -16.71 -24.68 45.24
CA ARG A 3 -15.59 -23.79 45.66
C ARG A 3 -14.71 -23.25 44.51
N ALA A 4 -14.92 -23.70 43.28
CA ALA A 4 -14.17 -23.25 42.11
C ALA A 4 -14.83 -22.06 41.38
N VAL A 5 -16.07 -21.73 41.73
CA VAL A 5 -16.85 -20.65 41.11
C VAL A 5 -16.65 -19.33 41.86
N GLU A 6 -16.47 -19.36 43.19
CA GLU A 6 -16.19 -18.14 43.99
C GLU A 6 -14.78 -17.57 43.77
N PHE A 7 -13.78 -18.41 43.46
CA PHE A 7 -12.41 -17.93 43.18
C PHE A 7 -12.28 -17.22 41.83
N LYS A 8 -13.17 -17.49 40.86
CA LYS A 8 -13.17 -16.79 39.57
C LYS A 8 -13.84 -15.42 39.64
N SER A 9 -14.95 -15.26 40.37
CA SER A 9 -15.59 -13.95 40.53
C SER A 9 -14.75 -12.96 41.35
N VAL A 10 -14.00 -13.44 42.35
CA VAL A 10 -13.10 -12.56 43.13
C VAL A 10 -11.91 -12.11 42.26
N CYS A 11 -11.33 -12.95 41.42
CA CYS A 11 -10.25 -12.54 40.50
C CYS A 11 -10.70 -11.50 39.44
N TYR A 12 -11.95 -11.57 38.97
CA TYR A 12 -12.48 -10.59 38.00
C TYR A 12 -12.77 -9.21 38.63
N MET A 13 -13.21 -9.17 39.89
CA MET A 13 -13.37 -7.91 40.63
C MET A 13 -12.02 -7.26 40.99
N THR A 14 -11.00 -8.05 41.32
CA THR A 14 -9.64 -7.56 41.57
C THR A 14 -8.99 -7.02 40.29
N LEU A 15 -9.29 -7.60 39.12
CA LEU A 15 -8.77 -7.11 37.83
C LEU A 15 -9.43 -5.79 37.40
N ALA A 16 -10.73 -5.59 37.65
CA ALA A 16 -11.43 -4.33 37.35
C ALA A 16 -10.94 -3.17 38.25
N LEU A 17 -10.67 -3.44 39.53
CA LEU A 17 -10.00 -2.51 40.43
C LEU A 17 -8.55 -2.25 40.02
N LEU A 18 -7.84 -3.25 39.47
CA LEU A 18 -6.49 -3.09 38.92
C LEU A 18 -6.45 -2.29 37.61
N VAL A 19 -7.50 -2.23 36.81
CA VAL A 19 -7.54 -1.46 35.54
C VAL A 19 -7.85 0.02 35.79
N SER A 20 -8.78 0.34 36.70
CA SER A 20 -8.96 1.72 37.19
C SER A 20 -7.77 2.17 38.03
N ALA A 21 -7.18 1.28 38.83
CA ALA A 21 -5.94 1.54 39.52
C ALA A 21 -4.75 1.63 38.55
N ALA A 22 -4.68 0.94 37.42
CA ALA A 22 -3.55 1.03 36.49
C ALA A 22 -3.50 2.36 35.74
N SER A 23 -4.64 2.94 35.32
CA SER A 23 -4.65 4.29 34.73
C SER A 23 -4.33 5.37 35.77
N THR A 24 -4.87 5.24 37.00
CA THR A 24 -4.57 6.17 38.09
C THR A 24 -3.19 5.96 38.75
N THR A 25 -2.65 4.73 38.78
CA THR A 25 -1.29 4.45 39.27
C THR A 25 -0.23 4.70 38.22
N VAL A 26 -0.51 4.56 36.92
CA VAL A 26 0.40 5.07 35.87
C VAL A 26 0.43 6.60 35.93
N ALA A 27 -0.70 7.28 36.06
CA ALA A 27 -0.73 8.74 36.29
C ALA A 27 0.00 9.15 37.59
N HIS A 28 -0.24 8.47 38.71
CA HIS A 28 0.46 8.73 39.98
C HIS A 28 1.94 8.33 39.99
N THR A 29 2.38 7.38 39.14
CA THR A 29 3.80 7.02 38.98
C THR A 29 4.53 7.93 37.99
N GLU A 30 3.84 8.51 37.01
CA GLU A 30 4.39 9.54 36.12
C GLU A 30 4.58 10.88 36.86
N GLU A 31 3.60 11.30 37.67
CA GLU A 31 3.67 12.52 38.49
C GLU A 31 4.81 12.48 39.53
N THR A 32 5.21 11.31 40.00
CA THR A 32 6.33 11.14 40.95
C THR A 32 7.70 11.08 40.27
N LYS A 33 7.76 10.74 38.97
CA LYS A 33 9.02 10.68 38.20
C LYS A 33 9.57 12.06 37.87
N GLN A 34 8.73 13.06 37.58
CA GLN A 34 9.24 14.40 37.25
C GLN A 34 9.95 15.08 38.44
N PRO A 35 9.41 15.06 39.68
CA PRO A 35 10.14 15.48 40.88
C PRO A 35 11.43 14.68 41.12
N LEU A 36 11.39 13.35 40.92
CA LEU A 36 12.58 12.49 41.04
C LEU A 36 13.67 12.87 40.04
N ALA A 37 13.33 13.09 38.77
CA ALA A 37 14.26 13.53 37.74
C ALA A 37 14.93 14.85 38.09
N ARG A 38 14.17 15.82 38.63
CA ARG A 38 14.72 17.09 39.14
C ARG A 38 15.67 16.87 40.32
N GLN A 39 15.36 15.93 41.22
CA GLN A 39 16.24 15.57 42.33
C GLN A 39 17.54 14.92 41.83
N VAL A 40 17.45 13.94 40.93
CA VAL A 40 18.61 13.27 40.32
C VAL A 40 19.49 14.28 39.60
N LYS A 41 18.90 15.18 38.79
CA LYS A 41 19.61 16.25 38.08
C LYS A 41 20.42 17.16 39.02
N ARG A 42 19.83 17.57 40.16
CA ARG A 42 20.53 18.37 41.19
C ARG A 42 21.64 17.60 41.90
N GLY A 43 21.50 16.27 41.99
CA GLY A 43 22.47 15.37 42.62
C GLY A 43 23.61 14.89 41.72
N LEU A 44 23.62 15.25 40.43
CA LEU A 44 24.69 14.86 39.50
C LEU A 44 26.06 15.39 39.99
N PRO A 45 27.16 14.62 39.87
CA PRO A 45 28.49 15.11 40.21
C PRO A 45 28.85 16.40 39.46
N LEU A 46 29.58 17.32 40.09
CA LEU A 46 29.93 18.62 39.49
C LEU A 46 30.60 18.48 38.12
N GLN A 47 31.49 17.48 37.95
CA GLN A 47 32.15 17.22 36.67
C GLN A 47 31.15 16.84 35.55
N VAL A 48 30.06 16.14 35.88
CA VAL A 48 28.99 15.79 34.94
C VAL A 48 28.21 17.03 34.55
N GLN A 49 27.87 17.88 35.53
CA GLN A 49 27.20 19.16 35.28
C GLN A 49 28.06 20.05 34.36
N GLN A 50 29.37 20.14 34.63
CA GLN A 50 30.33 20.88 33.81
C GLN A 50 30.51 20.29 32.41
N ALA A 51 30.45 18.97 32.26
CA ALA A 51 30.50 18.32 30.95
C ALA A 51 29.26 18.66 30.11
N PHE A 52 28.07 18.59 30.71
CA PHE A 52 26.79 18.86 30.06
C PHE A 52 26.63 20.35 29.69
N GLY A 53 27.11 21.27 30.54
CA GLY A 53 27.20 22.69 30.23
C GLY A 53 28.37 23.11 29.34
N PHE A 54 29.16 22.15 28.82
CA PHE A 54 30.39 22.39 28.06
C PHE A 54 31.43 23.30 28.76
N GLU A 55 31.33 23.47 30.09
CA GLU A 55 32.18 24.36 30.89
C GLU A 55 33.61 23.84 31.04
N ASP A 56 33.81 22.52 31.00
CA ASP A 56 35.13 21.89 30.96
C ASP A 56 35.36 21.17 29.62
N ALA A 57 35.95 21.89 28.67
CA ALA A 57 36.25 21.39 27.34
C ALA A 57 37.18 20.16 27.33
N ARG A 58 37.94 19.89 28.40
CA ARG A 58 38.84 18.72 28.50
C ARG A 58 38.07 17.39 28.57
N LEU A 59 36.78 17.45 28.93
CA LEU A 59 35.89 16.30 29.00
C LEU A 59 35.33 15.90 27.63
N TRP A 60 35.58 16.72 26.60
CA TRP A 60 35.13 16.51 25.23
C TRP A 60 36.32 16.38 24.28
N SER A 61 36.24 15.43 23.36
CA SER A 61 37.19 15.26 22.26
C SER A 61 36.55 15.58 20.91
N GLY A 62 37.30 16.20 19.99
CA GLY A 62 36.84 16.48 18.62
C GLY A 62 36.23 17.86 18.39
N GLY A 63 36.06 18.65 19.46
CA GLY A 63 35.58 20.03 19.40
C GLY A 63 36.57 21.05 19.99
N THR A 64 36.25 22.34 19.83
CA THR A 64 36.98 23.46 20.42
C THR A 64 36.02 24.40 21.15
N PRO A 65 36.36 24.89 22.36
CA PRO A 65 35.50 25.83 23.06
C PRO A 65 35.42 27.16 22.30
N VAL A 66 34.24 27.79 22.32
CA VAL A 66 34.01 29.09 21.69
C VAL A 66 33.34 30.08 22.63
N THR A 67 33.62 31.36 22.41
CA THR A 67 32.96 32.48 23.13
C THR A 67 31.79 33.07 22.35
N SER A 68 31.70 32.80 21.04
CA SER A 68 30.61 33.19 20.16
C SER A 68 30.62 32.32 18.87
N PRO A 69 29.45 31.94 18.31
CA PRO A 69 28.12 32.09 18.91
C PRO A 69 27.96 31.19 20.14
N ARG A 70 27.24 31.65 21.17
CA ARG A 70 26.81 30.85 22.35
C ARG A 70 25.46 31.35 22.88
N ARG A 71 24.67 30.48 23.50
CA ARG A 71 23.39 30.78 24.17
C ARG A 71 23.60 31.15 25.63
N SER A 72 24.32 30.33 26.37
CA SER A 72 24.69 30.60 27.76
C SER A 72 26.01 29.93 28.12
N GLY A 73 26.57 30.22 29.31
CA GLY A 73 27.76 29.54 29.82
C GLY A 73 28.92 29.38 28.81
N ALA A 74 29.20 28.13 28.46
CA ALA A 74 30.23 27.72 27.51
C ALA A 74 29.61 26.89 26.37
N ALA A 75 30.21 26.94 25.18
CA ALA A 75 29.74 26.21 24.01
C ALA A 75 30.91 25.53 23.29
N MET A 76 30.60 24.46 22.55
CA MET A 76 31.58 23.63 21.87
C MET A 76 31.38 23.69 20.35
N LYS A 77 32.38 24.21 19.62
CA LYS A 77 32.41 24.20 18.16
C LYS A 77 32.97 22.89 17.63
N TRP A 78 32.24 22.26 16.73
CA TRP A 78 32.58 21.06 15.99
C TRP A 78 32.62 21.38 14.49
N GLU A 79 33.80 21.26 13.88
CA GLU A 79 34.09 21.62 12.50
C GLU A 79 35.12 20.67 11.90
N LYS A 80 35.36 20.76 10.58
CA LYS A 80 36.29 19.92 9.84
C LYS A 80 35.96 18.44 10.01
N HIS A 81 34.70 18.09 9.73
CA HIS A 81 34.14 16.77 10.01
C HIS A 81 34.84 15.64 9.25
N THR A 82 35.52 15.93 8.14
CA THR A 82 36.38 14.93 7.46
C THR A 82 37.57 14.50 8.31
N LYS A 83 38.10 15.41 9.13
CA LYS A 83 39.25 15.17 10.03
C LYS A 83 38.83 14.81 11.46
N ASN A 84 37.76 15.46 11.95
CA ASN A 84 37.20 15.26 13.28
C ASN A 84 35.75 14.78 13.15
N PRO A 85 35.53 13.53 12.71
CA PRO A 85 34.19 13.02 12.42
C PRO A 85 33.33 12.80 13.66
N THR A 86 33.90 12.98 14.86
CA THR A 86 33.23 12.68 16.13
C THR A 86 33.50 13.78 17.16
N LEU A 87 32.45 14.24 17.84
CA LEU A 87 32.51 14.98 19.10
C LEU A 87 32.03 14.05 20.22
N GLU A 88 32.85 13.78 21.24
CA GLU A 88 32.55 12.75 22.25
C GLU A 88 32.89 13.19 23.67
N CYS A 89 31.96 12.95 24.60
CA CYS A 89 32.14 13.06 26.04
C CYS A 89 32.38 11.68 26.67
N ARG A 90 33.48 11.53 27.42
CA ARG A 90 33.95 10.26 28.00
C ARG A 90 33.86 10.17 29.53
N LEU A 91 33.05 11.02 30.16
CA LEU A 91 32.88 11.06 31.62
C LEU A 91 31.91 9.97 32.13
N SER A 92 32.16 8.72 31.77
CA SER A 92 31.19 7.62 31.86
C SER A 92 31.53 6.56 32.91
N PRO A 93 30.57 5.69 33.30
CA PRO A 93 29.18 5.59 32.82
C PRO A 93 28.22 6.63 33.42
N PHE A 94 27.20 7.03 32.65
CA PHE A 94 26.07 7.84 33.11
C PHE A 94 24.85 6.96 33.43
N ASP A 95 24.17 7.24 34.54
CA ASP A 95 22.81 6.76 34.80
C ASP A 95 21.82 7.84 34.37
N LEU A 96 21.12 7.59 33.27
CA LEU A 96 20.10 8.47 32.71
C LEU A 96 18.69 7.91 32.90
N SER A 97 18.51 6.85 33.69
CA SER A 97 17.23 6.14 33.83
C SER A 97 16.10 6.98 34.43
N ALA A 98 16.43 8.08 35.12
CA ALA A 98 15.47 9.03 35.68
C ALA A 98 14.92 10.03 34.64
N PHE A 99 15.49 10.08 33.43
CA PHE A 99 15.12 11.02 32.37
C PHE A 99 14.45 10.29 31.22
N ASN A 100 13.73 11.03 30.38
CA ASN A 100 13.16 10.51 29.14
C ASN A 100 13.36 11.46 27.94
N VAL A 101 14.01 12.60 28.14
CA VAL A 101 14.36 13.57 27.08
C VAL A 101 15.81 13.98 27.23
N MET A 102 16.55 13.94 26.12
CA MET A 102 17.83 14.63 25.93
C MET A 102 17.57 15.90 25.12
N SER A 103 18.11 17.04 25.52
CA SER A 103 18.02 18.28 24.74
C SER A 103 19.35 19.00 24.64
N PHE A 104 19.55 19.75 23.56
CA PHE A 104 20.72 20.63 23.39
C PHE A 104 20.41 21.71 22.36
N TRP A 105 21.08 22.85 22.46
CA TRP A 105 21.07 23.86 21.40
C TRP A 105 22.14 23.54 20.36
N LEU A 106 21.78 23.71 19.09
CA LEU A 106 22.70 23.58 17.98
C LEU A 106 22.63 24.84 17.11
N HIS A 107 23.77 25.50 16.94
CA HIS A 107 23.95 26.54 15.93
C HIS A 107 24.55 25.93 14.67
N SER A 108 23.99 26.23 13.50
CA SER A 108 24.62 25.95 12.21
C SER A 108 25.02 27.24 11.51
N ASN A 109 26.19 27.26 10.87
CA ASN A 109 26.61 28.38 10.02
C ASN A 109 25.86 28.45 8.69
N GLN A 110 25.14 27.40 8.31
CA GLN A 110 24.38 27.34 7.06
C GLN A 110 23.22 26.35 7.18
N ALA A 111 22.15 26.57 6.42
CA ALA A 111 21.13 25.55 6.18
C ALA A 111 21.60 24.60 5.07
N GLY A 112 21.40 23.29 5.25
CA GLY A 112 21.76 22.29 4.23
C GLY A 112 21.04 20.96 4.49
N ASP A 113 21.60 19.87 3.98
CA ASP A 113 21.12 18.50 4.22
C ASP A 113 22.14 17.67 5.04
N ALA A 114 23.16 18.33 5.59
CA ALA A 114 24.18 17.69 6.40
C ALA A 114 23.54 17.01 7.62
N THR A 115 24.02 15.80 7.94
CA THR A 115 23.45 14.99 9.01
C THR A 115 24.52 14.52 10.00
N PHE A 116 24.13 14.26 11.23
CA PHE A 116 24.96 13.56 12.21
C PHE A 116 24.13 12.59 13.05
N MET A 117 24.79 11.58 13.62
CA MET A 117 24.22 10.69 14.62
C MET A 117 24.49 11.20 16.02
N VAL A 118 23.47 11.23 16.87
CA VAL A 118 23.62 11.18 18.32
C VAL A 118 23.70 9.71 18.72
N ILE A 119 24.78 9.32 19.38
CA ILE A 119 25.06 7.93 19.79
C ILE A 119 25.31 7.93 21.29
N LEU A 120 24.61 7.05 21.99
CA LEU A 120 24.75 6.81 23.43
C LEU A 120 25.14 5.35 23.61
N PRO A 121 26.45 5.02 23.59
CA PRO A 121 26.93 3.67 23.86
C PRO A 121 26.45 3.17 25.22
N SER A 122 26.03 1.91 25.27
CA SER A 122 25.48 1.25 26.45
C SER A 122 25.79 -0.24 26.34
N THR A 123 27.03 -0.57 26.66
CA THR A 123 27.63 -1.88 26.42
C THR A 123 27.06 -2.91 27.38
N ARG A 124 26.30 -3.86 26.84
CA ARG A 124 25.76 -4.98 27.63
C ARG A 124 26.78 -6.10 27.82
N GLU A 125 27.44 -6.48 26.72
CA GLU A 125 28.45 -7.52 26.68
C GLU A 125 29.79 -6.95 26.21
N LYS A 126 30.87 -7.32 26.89
CA LYS A 126 32.21 -6.83 26.56
C LYS A 126 32.59 -7.28 25.15
N GLY A 127 32.97 -6.34 24.29
CA GLY A 127 33.30 -6.59 22.88
C GLY A 127 32.12 -6.36 21.92
N THR A 128 30.91 -6.21 22.45
CA THR A 128 29.72 -5.86 21.66
C THR A 128 29.50 -4.35 21.75
N ASN A 129 29.65 -3.64 20.63
CA ASN A 129 29.44 -2.18 20.58
C ASN A 129 27.93 -1.83 20.58
N SER A 130 27.23 -2.12 21.67
CA SER A 130 25.79 -1.84 21.84
C SER A 130 25.56 -0.36 22.14
N TYR A 131 24.57 0.26 21.50
CA TYR A 131 24.29 1.69 21.68
C TYR A 131 22.84 2.06 21.33
N TYR A 132 22.39 3.18 21.89
CA TYR A 132 21.24 3.92 21.39
C TYR A 132 21.70 4.93 20.34
N SER A 133 20.90 5.18 19.30
CA SER A 133 21.25 6.16 18.26
C SER A 133 20.06 6.89 17.69
N ASN A 134 20.23 8.18 17.36
CA ASN A 134 19.23 9.01 16.68
C ASN A 134 19.92 9.88 15.62
N LYS A 135 19.30 10.06 14.44
CA LYS A 135 19.87 10.83 13.34
C LYS A 135 19.26 12.24 13.31
N ILE A 136 20.11 13.25 13.17
CA ILE A 136 19.71 14.65 13.02
C ILE A 136 20.12 15.14 11.64
N THR A 137 19.18 15.74 10.91
CA THR A 137 19.44 16.51 9.68
C THR A 137 19.42 18.00 10.02
N VAL A 138 20.43 18.75 9.57
CA VAL A 138 20.59 20.18 9.88
C VAL A 138 20.17 21.03 8.69
N ASP A 139 18.86 21.29 8.61
CA ASP A 139 18.19 22.04 7.55
C ASP A 139 17.93 23.52 7.87
N TRP A 140 18.64 24.06 8.86
CA TRP A 140 18.48 25.46 9.31
C TRP A 140 19.83 26.15 9.47
N GLU A 141 19.81 27.47 9.37
CA GLU A 141 20.92 28.35 9.76
C GLU A 141 20.61 28.98 11.13
N GLY A 142 21.64 29.20 11.94
CA GLY A 142 21.49 29.76 13.28
C GLY A 142 21.11 28.71 14.34
N TRP A 143 20.53 29.17 15.45
CA TRP A 143 20.23 28.35 16.63
C TRP A 143 18.89 27.62 16.56
N LYS A 144 18.88 26.33 16.85
CA LYS A 144 17.68 25.52 17.10
C LYS A 144 17.87 24.65 18.35
N LYS A 145 16.84 24.55 19.20
CA LYS A 145 16.83 23.61 20.32
C LYS A 145 16.37 22.26 19.80
N ILE A 146 17.17 21.25 20.01
CA ILE A 146 16.87 19.86 19.67
C ILE A 146 16.37 19.17 20.94
N ASN A 147 15.24 18.47 20.85
CA ASN A 147 14.67 17.67 21.93
C ASN A 147 14.46 16.24 21.43
N LEU A 148 15.16 15.28 22.03
CA LEU A 148 15.14 13.87 21.66
C LEU A 148 14.57 13.07 22.82
N HIS A 149 13.33 12.62 22.68
CA HIS A 149 12.76 11.67 23.62
C HIS A 149 13.51 10.33 23.50
N PHE A 150 13.78 9.63 24.61
CA PHE A 150 14.57 8.40 24.62
C PHE A 150 13.97 7.30 23.73
N ARG A 151 12.64 7.29 23.59
CA ARG A 151 11.93 6.40 22.64
C ARG A 151 12.20 6.68 21.16
N SER A 152 12.73 7.85 20.82
CA SER A 152 13.15 8.18 19.45
C SER A 152 14.51 7.55 19.07
N PHE A 153 15.25 7.00 20.04
CA PHE A 153 16.54 6.37 19.74
C PHE A 153 16.34 4.93 19.26
N GLY A 154 16.90 4.61 18.10
CA GLY A 154 17.08 3.23 17.64
C GLY A 154 18.07 2.48 18.54
N LYS A 155 17.87 1.17 18.68
CA LYS A 155 18.74 0.28 19.47
C LYS A 155 19.65 -0.52 18.55
N ALA A 156 20.96 -0.47 18.77
CA ALA A 156 21.92 -1.33 18.11
C ALA A 156 22.46 -2.38 19.08
N ARG A 157 22.36 -3.67 18.70
CA ARG A 157 22.97 -4.81 19.40
C ARG A 157 22.59 -4.90 20.89
N GLU A 158 21.32 -4.70 21.21
CA GLU A 158 20.76 -4.80 22.57
C GLU A 158 21.53 -4.01 23.64
N PRO A 159 21.35 -2.67 23.68
CA PRO A 159 21.89 -1.81 24.74
C PRO A 159 21.59 -2.33 26.15
N LYS A 160 22.52 -2.11 27.09
CA LYS A 160 22.39 -2.55 28.49
C LYS A 160 21.21 -1.90 29.20
N GLY A 161 20.98 -0.63 28.95
CA GLY A 161 19.92 0.15 29.57
C GLY A 161 20.28 1.63 29.71
N TRP A 162 19.28 2.47 29.96
CA TRP A 162 19.46 3.90 30.21
C TRP A 162 20.13 4.19 31.56
N ASP A 163 20.17 3.23 32.46
CA ASP A 163 20.93 3.22 33.71
C ASP A 163 22.45 3.07 33.50
N HIS A 164 22.88 2.81 32.25
CA HIS A 164 24.28 2.59 31.93
C HIS A 164 24.65 3.09 30.54
N ILE A 165 25.09 4.34 30.43
CA ILE A 165 25.56 4.97 29.19
C ILE A 165 27.07 5.23 29.26
N ASP A 166 27.85 4.57 28.40
CA ASP A 166 29.32 4.61 28.38
C ASP A 166 29.92 5.89 27.77
N SER A 167 29.15 6.71 27.07
CA SER A 167 29.59 8.02 26.54
C SER A 167 28.43 8.74 25.85
N ILE A 168 28.61 10.03 25.57
CA ILE A 168 27.72 10.79 24.69
C ILE A 168 28.53 11.20 23.47
N ARG A 169 28.07 10.79 22.29
CA ARG A 169 28.81 10.94 21.05
C ARG A 169 27.95 11.56 19.96
N PHE A 170 28.47 12.56 19.28
CA PHE A 170 27.94 13.10 18.03
C PHE A 170 28.88 12.68 16.90
N ALA A 171 28.38 12.01 15.86
CA ALA A 171 29.19 11.47 14.76
C ALA A 171 28.66 11.93 13.40
N ALA A 172 29.51 12.60 12.61
CA ALA A 172 29.19 13.11 11.27
C ALA A 172 29.56 12.13 10.15
N SER A 173 30.03 10.92 10.51
CA SER A 173 30.47 9.89 9.55
C SER A 173 29.93 8.52 9.94
N GLY A 174 29.78 7.64 8.96
CA GLY A 174 29.17 6.31 9.12
C GLY A 174 27.65 6.37 8.95
N TRP A 175 26.97 5.21 8.94
CA TRP A 175 25.51 5.14 8.71
C TRP A 175 25.08 5.88 7.42
N ASP A 176 25.81 5.62 6.33
CA ASP A 176 25.63 6.23 5.01
C ASP A 176 25.81 7.76 4.98
N GLN A 177 26.56 8.31 5.95
CA GLN A 177 26.94 9.73 6.00
C GLN A 177 28.36 9.93 5.48
N GLU A 178 28.50 10.83 4.52
CA GLU A 178 29.78 11.33 4.02
C GLU A 178 30.00 12.75 4.56
N PRO A 179 30.87 12.96 5.56
CA PRO A 179 31.08 14.28 6.14
C PRO A 179 31.74 15.24 5.16
N THR A 180 31.31 16.50 5.16
CA THR A 180 32.00 17.60 4.49
C THR A 180 32.53 18.59 5.53
N ASP A 181 33.45 19.49 5.13
CA ASP A 181 34.03 20.49 6.03
C ASP A 181 33.30 21.84 5.99
N GLU A 182 32.27 21.97 5.15
CA GLU A 182 31.45 23.18 5.02
C GLU A 182 30.56 23.47 6.25
N PRO A 183 29.82 22.49 6.82
CA PRO A 183 29.06 22.74 8.03
C PRO A 183 30.00 22.95 9.23
N VAL A 184 29.66 23.96 10.03
CA VAL A 184 30.28 24.28 11.31
C VAL A 184 29.16 24.33 12.33
N TRP A 185 29.21 23.41 13.28
CA TRP A 185 28.18 23.27 14.30
C TRP A 185 28.69 23.72 15.66
N VAL A 186 27.89 24.48 16.40
CA VAL A 186 28.19 24.84 17.79
C VAL A 186 27.11 24.27 18.70
N LEU A 187 27.51 23.39 19.61
CA LEU A 187 26.64 22.77 20.61
C LEU A 187 26.70 23.57 21.91
N ASP A 188 25.54 23.72 22.54
CA ASP A 188 25.37 24.43 23.80
C ASP A 188 24.25 23.79 24.63
N GLU A 189 24.29 23.98 25.95
CA GLU A 189 23.32 23.49 26.95
C GLU A 189 22.82 22.05 26.71
N LEU A 190 23.72 21.05 26.72
CA LEU A 190 23.28 19.65 26.74
C LEU A 190 22.59 19.35 28.07
N ASP A 191 21.39 18.79 28.02
CA ASP A 191 20.55 18.61 29.19
C ASP A 191 19.69 17.36 29.12
N PHE A 192 19.28 16.85 30.29
CA PHE A 192 18.41 15.69 30.45
C PHE A 192 17.25 16.01 31.38
N GLU A 193 16.05 15.67 30.94
CA GLU A 193 14.81 16.01 31.63
C GLU A 193 13.79 14.86 31.59
N TYR A 194 12.77 14.98 32.46
CA TYR A 194 11.59 14.14 32.42
C TYR A 194 10.37 14.98 32.03
N THR A 195 9.70 14.57 30.97
CA THR A 195 8.38 15.10 30.57
C THR A 195 7.30 14.05 30.78
N THR A 196 6.12 14.50 31.22
CA THR A 196 4.90 13.69 31.26
C THR A 196 4.19 13.68 29.91
N GLU A 197 4.61 14.51 28.96
CA GLU A 197 4.07 14.50 27.61
C GLU A 197 4.40 13.17 26.91
N PRO A 198 3.39 12.46 26.38
CA PRO A 198 3.59 11.27 25.57
C PRO A 198 4.55 11.52 24.40
N TYR A 199 5.42 10.56 24.13
CA TYR A 199 6.26 10.60 22.93
C TYR A 199 5.43 10.42 21.67
N ARG A 200 5.35 11.47 20.86
CA ARG A 200 4.70 11.46 19.54
C ARG A 200 5.78 11.53 18.47
N PRO A 201 6.08 10.44 17.75
CA PRO A 201 7.08 10.48 16.70
C PRO A 201 6.67 11.46 15.60
N MET A 202 7.62 12.23 15.10
CA MET A 202 7.38 13.07 13.93
C MET A 202 7.24 12.20 12.68
N VAL A 203 6.17 12.40 11.92
CA VAL A 203 5.95 11.73 10.64
C VAL A 203 6.58 12.54 9.51
N ALA A 204 7.76 12.12 9.05
CA ALA A 204 8.48 12.73 7.94
C ALA A 204 7.99 12.21 6.59
N ALA A 205 6.78 12.61 6.18
CA ALA A 205 6.19 12.26 4.89
C ALA A 205 5.45 13.47 4.27
N LYS A 206 5.15 13.39 2.97
CA LYS A 206 4.29 14.38 2.31
C LYS A 206 2.91 14.35 2.98
N LYS A 207 2.56 15.45 3.64
CA LYS A 207 1.23 15.66 4.22
C LYS A 207 0.35 16.34 3.18
N TYR A 208 -0.81 15.74 2.93
CA TYR A 208 -1.84 16.29 2.06
C TYR A 208 -2.85 17.12 2.84
N VAL A 209 -3.06 16.76 4.11
CA VAL A 209 -4.04 17.34 5.01
C VAL A 209 -3.31 17.69 6.30
N PRO A 210 -3.44 18.92 6.83
CA PRO A 210 -2.94 19.25 8.16
C PRO A 210 -3.71 18.43 9.20
N GLU A 211 -3.05 18.08 10.30
CA GLU A 211 -3.71 17.40 11.41
C GLU A 211 -4.75 18.33 12.08
N PRO A 212 -5.94 17.83 12.46
CA PRO A 212 -6.84 18.59 13.32
C PRO A 212 -6.27 18.72 14.73
N ASP A 213 -6.82 19.65 15.52
CA ASP A 213 -6.44 19.74 16.93
C ASP A 213 -6.93 18.48 17.67
N ARG A 214 -6.14 18.00 18.63
CA ARG A 214 -6.46 16.74 19.32
C ARG A 214 -7.76 16.78 20.11
N SER A 215 -8.14 17.97 20.61
CA SER A 215 -9.44 18.18 21.25
C SER A 215 -10.61 18.00 20.28
N ASP A 216 -10.40 18.29 18.99
CA ASP A 216 -11.46 18.25 17.97
C ASP A 216 -12.07 16.87 17.86
N TYR A 217 -11.29 15.80 18.06
CA TYR A 217 -11.83 14.44 18.02
C TYR A 217 -12.93 14.23 19.05
N LEU A 218 -12.76 14.68 20.29
CA LEU A 218 -13.79 14.56 21.32
C LEU A 218 -14.90 15.60 21.16
N ASP A 219 -14.53 16.84 20.79
CA ASP A 219 -15.48 17.94 20.66
C ASP A 219 -16.48 17.71 19.52
N HIS A 220 -16.04 17.06 18.44
CA HIS A 220 -16.88 16.73 17.29
C HIS A 220 -17.52 15.34 17.36
N LEU A 221 -17.14 14.50 18.32
CA LEU A 221 -17.65 13.12 18.39
C LEU A 221 -19.18 13.11 18.53
N ARG A 222 -19.85 12.49 17.56
CA ARG A 222 -21.29 12.23 17.59
C ARG A 222 -21.60 11.40 18.85
N PRO A 223 -22.57 11.84 19.68
CA PRO A 223 -22.90 11.16 20.92
C PRO A 223 -23.63 9.84 20.65
N GLY A 224 -23.25 8.81 21.41
CA GLY A 224 -23.87 7.50 21.35
C GLY A 224 -23.56 6.72 20.08
N HIS A 225 -24.33 5.65 19.86
CA HIS A 225 -24.15 4.70 18.76
C HIS A 225 -25.50 4.40 18.10
N PRO A 226 -25.53 4.06 16.80
CA PRO A 226 -24.38 3.91 15.89
C PRO A 226 -23.84 5.26 15.39
N ARG A 227 -22.53 5.33 15.16
CA ARG A 227 -21.84 6.52 14.61
C ARG A 227 -20.89 6.22 13.44
N LEU A 228 -20.65 4.95 13.12
CA LEU A 228 -19.75 4.56 12.03
C LEU A 228 -20.52 4.25 10.73
N ILE A 229 -20.10 4.89 9.64
CA ILE A 229 -20.43 4.59 8.23
C ILE A 229 -21.88 4.83 7.81
N LEU A 230 -22.85 4.28 8.54
CA LEU A 230 -24.28 4.39 8.28
C LEU A 230 -24.96 4.89 9.55
N LEU A 231 -25.62 6.04 9.49
CA LEU A 231 -26.31 6.61 10.64
C LEU A 231 -27.79 6.23 10.64
N ASP A 232 -28.46 6.31 11.79
CA ASP A 232 -29.91 6.02 11.85
C ASP A 232 -30.72 7.08 11.08
N GLU A 233 -30.20 8.30 10.96
CA GLU A 233 -30.77 9.39 10.16
C GLU A 233 -30.73 9.13 8.64
N ASP A 234 -29.84 8.24 8.17
CA ASP A 234 -29.74 7.86 6.74
C ASP A 234 -30.74 6.75 6.37
N LEU A 235 -31.23 5.98 7.36
CA LEU A 235 -32.08 4.82 7.11
C LEU A 235 -33.38 5.15 6.37
N PRO A 236 -34.10 6.26 6.63
CA PRO A 236 -35.31 6.62 5.89
C PRO A 236 -35.06 6.81 4.39
N GLN A 237 -33.98 7.52 4.01
CA GLN A 237 -33.62 7.72 2.61
C GLN A 237 -33.23 6.40 1.94
N LEU A 238 -32.49 5.56 2.65
CA LEU A 238 -32.11 4.25 2.15
C LEU A 238 -33.32 3.33 1.95
N ARG A 239 -34.30 3.33 2.87
CA ARG A 239 -35.59 2.62 2.70
C ARG A 239 -36.32 3.10 1.45
N GLN A 240 -36.40 4.41 1.26
CA GLN A 240 -37.03 4.99 0.08
C GLN A 240 -36.34 4.50 -1.21
N PHE A 241 -35.00 4.48 -1.25
CA PHE A 241 -34.27 3.95 -2.40
C PHE A 241 -34.56 2.46 -2.62
N ILE A 242 -34.53 1.64 -1.56
CA ILE A 242 -34.82 0.21 -1.60
C ILE A 242 -36.25 -0.06 -2.09
N GLU A 243 -37.22 0.77 -1.73
CA GLU A 243 -38.65 0.57 -2.05
C GLU A 243 -39.04 1.13 -3.43
N SER A 244 -38.40 2.22 -3.88
CA SER A 244 -38.82 2.95 -5.08
C SER A 244 -37.94 2.70 -6.31
N ASP A 245 -36.66 2.40 -6.16
CA ASP A 245 -35.72 2.17 -7.27
C ASP A 245 -35.54 0.66 -7.52
N GLU A 246 -35.64 0.24 -8.78
CA GLU A 246 -35.47 -1.17 -9.16
C GLU A 246 -34.07 -1.71 -8.85
N ARG A 247 -33.04 -0.86 -8.88
CA ARG A 247 -31.68 -1.20 -8.46
C ARG A 247 -31.65 -1.42 -6.95
N GLY A 248 -32.21 -0.49 -6.18
CA GLY A 248 -32.34 -0.59 -4.73
C GLY A 248 -33.01 -1.89 -4.30
N LYS A 249 -34.16 -2.24 -4.90
CA LYS A 249 -34.87 -3.51 -4.68
C LYS A 249 -33.99 -4.73 -4.97
N ALA A 250 -33.28 -4.71 -6.10
CA ALA A 250 -32.45 -5.83 -6.53
C ALA A 250 -31.22 -6.02 -5.62
N TRP A 251 -30.56 -4.92 -5.25
CA TRP A 251 -29.37 -4.92 -4.39
C TRP A 251 -29.74 -5.38 -2.98
N TYR A 252 -30.85 -4.88 -2.42
CA TYR A 252 -31.39 -5.32 -1.13
C TYR A 252 -31.65 -6.81 -1.09
N ARG A 253 -32.32 -7.35 -2.12
CA ARG A 253 -32.60 -8.79 -2.24
C ARG A 253 -31.32 -9.63 -2.24
N ARG A 254 -30.31 -9.26 -3.03
CA ARG A 254 -29.03 -9.99 -3.11
C ARG A 254 -28.24 -9.90 -1.80
N ALA A 255 -28.26 -8.73 -1.16
CA ALA A 255 -27.68 -8.55 0.17
C ALA A 255 -28.40 -9.46 1.19
N LYS A 256 -29.73 -9.56 1.12
CA LYS A 256 -30.54 -10.40 2.00
C LYS A 256 -30.24 -11.88 1.84
N GLU A 257 -30.24 -12.36 0.60
CA GLU A 257 -29.87 -13.74 0.25
C GLU A 257 -28.46 -14.08 0.76
N SER A 258 -27.52 -13.14 0.67
CA SER A 258 -26.17 -13.32 1.19
C SER A 258 -26.15 -13.37 2.72
N ALA A 259 -26.87 -12.47 3.41
CA ALA A 259 -26.99 -12.48 4.86
C ALA A 259 -27.58 -13.79 5.39
N GLU A 260 -28.63 -14.31 4.73
CA GLU A 260 -29.29 -15.58 5.08
C GLU A 260 -28.41 -16.80 4.82
N ARG A 261 -27.60 -16.78 3.74
CA ARG A 261 -26.60 -17.82 3.50
C ARG A 261 -25.52 -17.81 4.58
N LEU A 262 -25.01 -16.63 4.92
CA LEU A 262 -23.98 -16.45 5.95
C LEU A 262 -24.50 -16.88 7.34
N TYR A 263 -25.76 -16.58 7.65
CA TYR A 263 -26.41 -16.93 8.94
C TYR A 263 -26.29 -18.42 9.28
N LYS A 264 -26.37 -19.29 8.27
CA LYS A 264 -26.36 -20.75 8.42
C LYS A 264 -24.96 -21.33 8.67
N LEU A 265 -23.90 -20.53 8.50
CA LEU A 265 -22.53 -20.98 8.71
C LEU A 265 -22.18 -21.01 10.20
N PRO A 266 -21.32 -21.94 10.64
CA PRO A 266 -20.85 -21.98 12.03
C PRO A 266 -20.04 -20.73 12.38
N VAL A 267 -19.96 -20.41 13.68
CA VAL A 267 -19.05 -19.39 14.21
C VAL A 267 -17.61 -19.68 13.79
N ARG A 268 -16.86 -18.64 13.46
CA ARG A 268 -15.45 -18.78 13.11
C ARG A 268 -14.63 -19.23 14.32
N LYS A 269 -13.57 -19.95 14.04
CA LYS A 269 -12.59 -20.45 15.00
C LYS A 269 -11.23 -19.84 14.70
N HIS A 270 -10.37 -19.80 15.71
CA HIS A 270 -8.99 -19.38 15.53
C HIS A 270 -8.23 -20.45 14.74
N GLU A 271 -8.04 -20.19 13.45
CA GLU A 271 -7.43 -21.11 12.49
C GLU A 271 -6.49 -20.33 11.57
N LEU A 272 -5.35 -20.95 11.21
CA LEU A 272 -4.40 -20.41 10.23
C LEU A 272 -4.42 -21.33 9.00
N PRO A 273 -5.32 -21.12 8.02
CA PRO A 273 -5.58 -22.12 6.97
C PRO A 273 -4.37 -22.45 6.08
N ASP A 274 -3.43 -21.51 5.92
CA ASP A 274 -2.17 -21.69 5.18
C ASP A 274 -0.95 -21.90 6.10
N GLY A 275 -1.20 -22.10 7.40
CA GLY A 275 -0.20 -22.23 8.46
C GLY A 275 0.41 -20.89 8.93
N ARG A 276 -0.01 -19.74 8.39
CA ARG A 276 0.60 -18.44 8.68
C ARG A 276 -0.40 -17.32 8.98
N ARG A 277 -1.53 -17.28 8.27
CA ARG A 277 -2.46 -16.14 8.23
C ARG A 277 -3.83 -16.53 8.75
N LEU A 278 -4.40 -15.68 9.61
CA LEU A 278 -5.79 -15.64 10.06
C LEU A 278 -6.68 -14.83 9.07
N LEU A 279 -6.07 -14.19 8.06
CA LEU A 279 -6.70 -13.19 7.17
C LEU A 279 -8.06 -13.58 6.59
N SER A 280 -8.20 -14.82 6.10
CA SER A 280 -9.48 -15.29 5.52
C SER A 280 -10.58 -15.36 6.58
N ILE A 281 -10.23 -15.70 7.82
CA ILE A 281 -11.15 -15.69 8.96
C ILE A 281 -11.60 -14.27 9.25
N SER A 282 -10.66 -13.32 9.35
CA SER A 282 -10.98 -11.89 9.58
C SER A 282 -11.94 -11.35 8.50
N ARG A 283 -11.66 -11.62 7.21
CA ARG A 283 -12.50 -11.22 6.08
C ARG A 283 -13.92 -11.76 6.14
N ASP A 284 -14.06 -13.02 6.55
CA ASP A 284 -15.37 -13.62 6.73
C ASP A 284 -16.16 -12.95 7.84
N VAL A 285 -15.51 -12.56 8.94
CA VAL A 285 -16.15 -11.86 10.06
C VAL A 285 -16.56 -10.44 9.63
N VAL A 286 -15.72 -9.70 8.91
CA VAL A 286 -16.10 -8.41 8.28
C VAL A 286 -17.38 -8.58 7.48
N ASN A 287 -17.39 -9.52 6.53
CA ASN A 287 -18.54 -9.75 5.66
C ASN A 287 -19.82 -10.10 6.43
N ARG A 288 -19.71 -10.97 7.45
CA ARG A 288 -20.84 -11.38 8.30
C ARG A 288 -21.41 -10.21 9.11
N ILE A 289 -20.55 -9.44 9.77
CA ILE A 289 -20.96 -8.35 10.66
C ILE A 289 -21.63 -7.22 9.90
N TYR A 290 -21.10 -6.81 8.74
CA TYR A 290 -21.77 -5.83 7.89
C TYR A 290 -23.18 -6.28 7.47
N HIS A 291 -23.32 -7.52 7.00
CA HIS A 291 -24.62 -8.04 6.56
C HIS A 291 -25.62 -8.12 7.71
N TRP A 292 -25.27 -8.76 8.82
CA TRP A 292 -26.20 -8.92 9.93
C TRP A 292 -26.49 -7.58 10.61
N GLY A 293 -25.51 -6.69 10.72
CA GLY A 293 -25.70 -5.36 11.31
C GLY A 293 -26.63 -4.50 10.46
N PHE A 294 -26.45 -4.52 9.13
CA PHE A 294 -27.35 -3.82 8.21
C PHE A 294 -28.79 -4.33 8.36
N PHE A 295 -29.01 -5.65 8.33
CA PHE A 295 -30.35 -6.20 8.42
C PHE A 295 -30.99 -6.04 9.81
N TYR A 296 -30.19 -6.07 10.88
CA TYR A 296 -30.68 -5.72 12.21
C TYR A 296 -31.22 -4.28 12.24
N ARG A 297 -30.48 -3.32 11.66
CA ARG A 297 -30.87 -1.91 11.69
C ARG A 297 -32.00 -1.56 10.73
N ILE A 298 -32.01 -2.14 9.53
CA ILE A 298 -33.05 -1.85 8.53
C ILE A 298 -34.34 -2.65 8.79
N GLU A 299 -34.32 -3.82 9.44
CA GLU A 299 -35.55 -4.61 9.68
C GLU A 299 -35.97 -4.69 11.16
N GLY A 300 -35.05 -4.47 12.09
CA GLY A 300 -35.30 -4.65 13.52
C GLY A 300 -35.35 -6.12 13.99
N ASP A 301 -35.04 -7.08 13.13
CA ASP A 301 -35.10 -8.51 13.47
C ASP A 301 -33.92 -8.92 14.36
N LYS A 302 -34.23 -9.24 15.62
CA LYS A 302 -33.26 -9.59 16.66
C LYS A 302 -32.42 -10.82 16.33
N LYS A 303 -32.84 -11.71 15.43
CA LYS A 303 -32.04 -12.89 15.05
C LYS A 303 -30.65 -12.51 14.54
N TRP A 304 -30.56 -11.36 13.83
CA TRP A 304 -29.30 -10.87 13.28
C TRP A 304 -28.33 -10.42 14.38
N LEU A 305 -28.86 -9.70 15.38
CA LEU A 305 -28.13 -9.34 16.60
C LEU A 305 -27.65 -10.59 17.34
N ASP A 306 -28.55 -11.53 17.62
CA ASP A 306 -28.21 -12.74 18.39
C ASP A 306 -27.12 -13.56 17.68
N ARG A 307 -27.18 -13.67 16.35
CA ARG A 307 -26.15 -14.37 15.56
C ARG A 307 -24.83 -13.61 15.51
N ALA A 308 -24.86 -12.28 15.44
CA ALA A 308 -23.66 -11.46 15.47
C ALA A 308 -22.98 -11.50 16.84
N CYS A 309 -23.73 -11.47 17.95
CA CYS A 309 -23.18 -11.62 19.30
C CYS A 309 -22.40 -12.93 19.45
N GLN A 310 -22.94 -14.05 18.96
CA GLN A 310 -22.22 -15.34 18.98
C GLN A 310 -20.90 -15.29 18.22
N GLU A 311 -20.85 -14.56 17.10
CA GLU A 311 -19.63 -14.41 16.31
C GLU A 311 -18.62 -13.49 17.01
N LEU A 312 -19.07 -12.34 17.50
CA LEU A 312 -18.23 -11.34 18.19
C LEU A 312 -17.63 -11.92 19.47
N GLU A 313 -18.43 -12.62 20.29
CA GLU A 313 -17.97 -13.30 21.51
C GLU A 313 -16.95 -14.40 21.19
N ALA A 314 -17.12 -15.13 20.08
CA ALA A 314 -16.17 -16.15 19.66
C ALA A 314 -14.82 -15.55 19.26
N VAL A 315 -14.80 -14.48 18.47
CA VAL A 315 -13.55 -13.89 17.95
C VAL A 315 -12.78 -13.10 19.01
N VAL A 316 -13.45 -12.46 19.97
CA VAL A 316 -12.75 -11.81 21.09
C VAL A 316 -12.19 -12.82 22.10
N ALA A 317 -12.73 -14.04 22.10
CA ALA A 317 -12.21 -15.17 22.88
C ALA A 317 -11.04 -15.90 22.20
N PHE A 318 -10.63 -15.49 21.00
CA PHE A 318 -9.40 -16.01 20.38
C PHE A 318 -8.18 -15.67 21.25
N PRO A 319 -7.10 -16.48 21.19
CA PRO A 319 -5.88 -16.19 21.93
C PRO A 319 -5.24 -14.87 21.48
N ASP A 320 -5.31 -14.58 20.18
CA ASP A 320 -4.86 -13.35 19.55
C ASP A 320 -5.54 -13.17 18.18
N TRP A 321 -5.30 -12.02 17.53
CA TRP A 321 -5.69 -11.76 16.13
C TRP A 321 -4.48 -11.75 15.18
N ASN A 322 -3.50 -12.60 15.46
CA ASN A 322 -2.23 -12.78 14.74
C ASN A 322 -1.42 -11.49 14.50
N PRO A 323 -0.85 -10.89 15.56
CA PRO A 323 -0.12 -9.63 15.45
C PRO A 323 1.15 -9.72 14.58
N ASN A 324 1.67 -10.93 14.33
CA ASN A 324 2.80 -11.15 13.41
C ASN A 324 2.43 -10.84 11.95
N HIS A 325 1.17 -11.08 11.57
CA HIS A 325 0.62 -10.69 10.28
C HIS A 325 -0.48 -9.64 10.50
N TYR A 326 -0.07 -8.40 10.78
CA TYR A 326 -0.94 -7.35 11.32
C TYR A 326 -2.17 -6.98 10.45
N LEU A 327 -2.19 -7.39 9.17
CA LEU A 327 -3.41 -7.33 8.35
C LEU A 327 -4.56 -8.12 8.99
N ASP A 328 -4.26 -9.29 9.57
CA ASP A 328 -5.24 -10.13 10.25
C ASP A 328 -5.89 -9.40 11.43
N THR A 329 -5.04 -8.74 12.22
CA THR A 329 -5.42 -7.93 13.39
C THR A 329 -6.25 -6.71 12.97
N ALA A 330 -5.82 -6.00 11.95
CA ALA A 330 -6.50 -4.80 11.45
C ALA A 330 -7.87 -5.11 10.85
N GLU A 331 -7.97 -6.15 10.01
CA GLU A 331 -9.24 -6.55 9.43
C GLU A 331 -10.22 -7.10 10.49
N MET A 332 -9.72 -7.78 11.54
CA MET A 332 -10.56 -8.20 12.66
C MET A 332 -11.01 -7.01 13.52
N MET A 333 -10.13 -6.05 13.82
CA MET A 333 -10.49 -4.79 14.49
C MET A 333 -11.61 -4.07 13.75
N HIS A 334 -11.50 -3.97 12.42
CA HIS A 334 -12.55 -3.39 11.57
C HIS A 334 -13.89 -4.07 11.82
N ALA A 335 -13.94 -5.41 11.71
CA ALA A 335 -15.18 -6.17 11.88
C ALA A 335 -15.78 -5.96 13.26
N VAL A 336 -14.97 -6.05 14.30
CA VAL A 336 -15.43 -5.95 15.69
C VAL A 336 -15.83 -4.52 16.05
N ALA A 337 -15.19 -3.49 15.47
CA ALA A 337 -15.58 -2.08 15.64
C ALA A 337 -16.97 -1.80 15.04
N ILE A 338 -17.22 -2.26 13.82
CA ILE A 338 -18.57 -2.17 13.20
C ILE A 338 -19.58 -2.96 14.02
N GLY A 339 -19.20 -4.15 14.53
CA GLY A 339 -20.06 -4.95 15.39
C GLY A 339 -20.40 -4.25 16.70
N TYR A 340 -19.41 -3.61 17.34
CA TYR A 340 -19.63 -2.83 18.56
C TYR A 340 -20.60 -1.68 18.31
N ASP A 341 -20.35 -0.90 17.26
CA ASP A 341 -21.11 0.31 16.94
C ASP A 341 -22.54 0.02 16.45
N TRP A 342 -22.71 -0.85 15.46
CA TRP A 342 -24.02 -1.09 14.82
C TRP A 342 -24.98 -1.90 15.69
N PHE A 343 -24.46 -2.74 16.57
CA PHE A 343 -25.28 -3.53 17.49
C PHE A 343 -25.40 -2.90 18.88
N TYR A 344 -24.66 -1.82 19.17
CA TYR A 344 -24.58 -1.20 20.51
C TYR A 344 -25.92 -1.08 21.22
N PRO A 345 -27.03 -0.59 20.60
CA PRO A 345 -28.30 -0.43 21.29
C PRO A 345 -28.91 -1.76 21.78
N GLY A 346 -28.61 -2.87 21.09
CA GLY A 346 -29.09 -4.22 21.42
C GLY A 346 -28.16 -5.03 22.33
N LEU A 347 -26.90 -4.60 22.51
CA LEU A 347 -25.93 -5.29 23.36
C LEU A 347 -26.23 -5.05 24.85
N THR A 348 -26.06 -6.10 25.65
CA THR A 348 -26.01 -5.96 27.11
C THR A 348 -24.74 -5.24 27.56
N GLU A 349 -24.74 -4.67 28.77
CA GLU A 349 -23.54 -4.04 29.34
C GLU A 349 -22.35 -5.02 29.40
N GLN A 350 -22.60 -6.28 29.77
CA GLN A 350 -21.56 -7.31 29.79
C GLN A 350 -21.01 -7.60 28.40
N GLN A 351 -21.88 -7.67 27.37
CA GLN A 351 -21.42 -7.87 25.99
C GLN A 351 -20.63 -6.68 25.48
N ARG A 352 -21.08 -5.45 25.76
CA ARG A 352 -20.33 -4.23 25.44
C ARG A 352 -18.94 -4.27 26.07
N LYS A 353 -18.86 -4.54 27.37
CA LYS A 353 -17.59 -4.70 28.08
C LYS A 353 -16.70 -5.77 27.43
N THR A 354 -17.24 -6.96 27.17
CA THR A 354 -16.47 -8.07 26.56
C THR A 354 -15.92 -7.70 25.18
N ILE A 355 -16.72 -7.04 24.34
CA ILE A 355 -16.29 -6.66 22.99
C ILE A 355 -15.26 -5.52 23.02
N ARG A 356 -15.50 -4.49 23.83
CA ARG A 356 -14.56 -3.37 24.03
C ARG A 356 -13.21 -3.87 24.56
N ASP A 357 -13.23 -4.70 25.60
CA ASP A 357 -12.01 -5.24 26.18
C ASP A 357 -11.26 -6.10 25.13
N GLY A 358 -12.00 -6.85 24.28
CA GLY A 358 -11.44 -7.58 23.14
C GLY A 358 -10.76 -6.68 22.10
N LEU A 359 -11.39 -5.57 21.69
CA LEU A 359 -10.81 -4.56 20.79
C LEU A 359 -9.51 -3.99 21.36
N TYR A 360 -9.51 -3.66 22.66
CA TYR A 360 -8.32 -3.17 23.34
C TYR A 360 -7.20 -4.22 23.39
N HIS A 361 -7.50 -5.42 23.87
CA HIS A 361 -6.52 -6.47 24.13
C HIS A 361 -5.88 -7.03 22.87
N HIS A 362 -6.66 -7.24 21.80
CA HIS A 362 -6.16 -7.87 20.59
C HIS A 362 -5.67 -6.86 19.54
N GLY A 363 -6.07 -5.60 19.65
CA GLY A 363 -5.88 -4.60 18.61
C GLY A 363 -5.31 -3.27 19.09
N LEU A 364 -6.14 -2.43 19.71
CA LEU A 364 -5.82 -1.02 19.96
C LEU A 364 -4.55 -0.81 20.80
N ARG A 365 -4.28 -1.66 21.80
CA ARG A 365 -3.02 -1.54 22.57
C ARG A 365 -1.78 -1.76 21.70
N LEU A 366 -1.89 -2.62 20.69
CA LEU A 366 -0.80 -2.91 19.76
C LEU A 366 -0.63 -1.76 18.77
N SER A 367 -1.74 -1.20 18.27
CA SER A 367 -1.69 -0.01 17.40
C SER A 367 -1.09 1.18 18.14
N TYR A 368 -1.55 1.44 19.36
CA TYR A 368 -0.98 2.46 20.23
C TYR A 368 0.51 2.23 20.45
N ALA A 369 0.93 1.00 20.78
CA ALA A 369 2.35 0.69 20.93
C ALA A 369 3.15 0.95 19.64
N ALA A 370 2.59 0.60 18.48
CA ALA A 370 3.20 0.87 17.17
C ALA A 370 3.45 2.38 16.99
N TYR A 371 2.42 3.20 17.15
CA TYR A 371 2.52 4.64 16.97
C TYR A 371 3.47 5.29 17.99
N MET A 372 3.44 4.83 19.24
CA MET A 372 4.23 5.43 20.32
C MET A 372 5.66 4.88 20.40
N GLY A 373 6.09 4.06 19.44
CA GLY A 373 7.42 3.46 19.42
C GLY A 373 7.68 2.53 20.61
N LEU A 374 6.64 1.90 21.14
CA LEU A 374 6.72 0.94 22.24
C LEU A 374 6.96 -0.46 21.70
N GLU A 375 7.65 -1.28 22.50
CA GLU A 375 7.76 -2.70 22.22
C GLU A 375 6.41 -3.37 22.48
N ALA A 376 5.94 -4.12 21.50
CA ALA A 376 4.75 -4.97 21.56
C ALA A 376 4.97 -6.17 20.65
N GLU A 377 4.17 -7.21 20.84
CA GLU A 377 4.17 -8.36 19.96
C GLU A 377 3.77 -7.98 18.52
N GLY A 378 4.26 -8.79 17.57
CA GLY A 378 3.89 -8.65 16.16
C GLY A 378 4.70 -7.64 15.36
N THR A 379 4.36 -7.53 14.07
CA THR A 379 5.08 -6.70 13.11
C THR A 379 4.48 -5.30 13.06
N GLN A 380 5.26 -4.29 13.44
CA GLN A 380 4.78 -2.91 13.60
C GLN A 380 5.17 -1.95 12.46
N SER A 381 5.87 -2.43 11.42
CA SER A 381 6.41 -1.59 10.34
C SER A 381 5.36 -1.04 9.36
N TRP A 382 4.11 -1.53 9.43
CA TRP A 382 2.99 -1.15 8.57
C TRP A 382 2.69 0.35 8.54
N ARG A 383 2.99 1.09 9.61
CA ARG A 383 2.74 2.54 9.68
C ARG A 383 3.64 3.34 8.75
N HIS A 384 4.81 2.82 8.36
CA HIS A 384 5.79 3.55 7.55
C HIS A 384 5.80 3.17 6.07
N VAL A 385 5.08 2.10 5.68
CA VAL A 385 5.10 1.65 4.29
C VAL A 385 4.16 2.49 3.42
N THR A 386 4.50 2.59 2.14
CA THR A 386 3.79 3.40 1.15
C THR A 386 2.82 2.57 0.29
N ASN A 387 2.38 1.42 0.79
CA ASN A 387 1.55 0.47 0.07
C ASN A 387 0.24 0.16 0.82
N ASN A 388 -0.57 -0.74 0.27
CA ASN A 388 -1.89 -1.10 0.80
C ASN A 388 -1.89 -1.46 2.29
N TRP A 389 -0.79 -2.01 2.83
CA TRP A 389 -0.70 -2.45 4.21
C TRP A 389 -0.96 -1.29 5.19
N ASN A 390 -0.50 -0.10 4.85
CA ASN A 390 -0.73 1.11 5.64
C ASN A 390 -2.23 1.47 5.68
N PHE A 391 -2.92 1.52 4.54
CA PHE A 391 -4.35 1.84 4.50
C PHE A 391 -5.20 0.83 5.26
N VAL A 392 -4.90 -0.46 5.13
CA VAL A 392 -5.64 -1.53 5.82
C VAL A 392 -5.47 -1.41 7.33
N CYS A 393 -4.24 -1.24 7.79
CA CYS A 393 -3.94 -1.17 9.22
C CYS A 393 -4.48 0.11 9.86
N ASN A 394 -4.20 1.28 9.28
CA ASN A 394 -4.75 2.54 9.77
C ASN A 394 -6.29 2.56 9.71
N GLY A 395 -6.89 1.99 8.66
CA GLY A 395 -8.35 1.98 8.49
C GLY A 395 -9.08 1.18 9.58
N GLY A 396 -8.64 -0.07 9.83
CA GLY A 396 -9.23 -0.90 10.88
C GLY A 396 -8.98 -0.34 12.29
N THR A 397 -7.77 0.14 12.56
CA THR A 397 -7.40 0.80 13.81
C THR A 397 -8.21 2.08 14.05
N GLY A 398 -8.36 2.92 13.03
CA GLY A 398 -9.10 4.18 13.10
C GLY A 398 -10.57 3.97 13.42
N LEU A 399 -11.24 3.04 12.74
CA LEU A 399 -12.64 2.71 13.03
C LEU A 399 -12.83 2.20 14.47
N ALA A 400 -11.92 1.35 14.97
CA ALA A 400 -11.96 0.87 16.34
C ALA A 400 -11.77 2.01 17.36
N ALA A 401 -10.88 2.97 17.08
CA ALA A 401 -10.68 4.13 17.93
C ALA A 401 -11.88 5.08 17.91
N MET A 402 -12.49 5.33 16.75
CA MET A 402 -13.73 6.12 16.63
C MET A 402 -14.89 5.49 17.42
N ALA A 403 -15.01 4.16 17.41
CA ALA A 403 -16.05 3.44 18.15
C ALA A 403 -15.89 3.53 19.67
N LEU A 404 -14.67 3.70 20.18
CA LEU A 404 -14.38 3.65 21.62
C LEU A 404 -13.89 4.98 22.20
N LEU A 405 -13.96 6.07 21.43
CA LEU A 405 -13.36 7.35 21.80
C LEU A 405 -13.96 7.94 23.09
N ASP A 406 -15.26 7.81 23.31
CA ASP A 406 -15.94 8.28 24.53
C ASP A 406 -15.66 7.39 25.76
N GLU A 407 -15.30 6.13 25.57
CA GLU A 407 -14.98 5.19 26.65
C GLU A 407 -13.47 5.15 26.97
N MET A 408 -12.62 5.46 26.00
CA MET A 408 -11.15 5.43 26.09
C MET A 408 -10.50 6.67 25.44
N PRO A 409 -10.82 7.89 25.92
CA PRO A 409 -10.48 9.15 25.26
C PRO A 409 -8.99 9.32 25.00
N ASP A 410 -8.14 9.15 26.01
CA ASP A 410 -6.70 9.41 25.88
C ASP A 410 -6.05 8.49 24.84
N LEU A 411 -6.31 7.18 24.94
CA LEU A 411 -5.72 6.19 24.04
C LEU A 411 -6.25 6.33 22.62
N CYS A 412 -7.56 6.51 22.45
CA CYS A 412 -8.17 6.64 21.13
C CYS A 412 -7.78 7.96 20.46
N THR A 413 -7.65 9.06 21.21
CA THR A 413 -7.16 10.34 20.67
C THR A 413 -5.74 10.23 20.13
N GLU A 414 -4.82 9.58 20.86
CA GLU A 414 -3.45 9.36 20.34
C GLU A 414 -3.46 8.47 19.09
N ILE A 415 -4.31 7.43 19.06
CA ILE A 415 -4.45 6.57 17.87
C ILE A 415 -5.02 7.33 16.67
N LEU A 416 -6.03 8.17 16.87
CA LEU A 416 -6.65 8.95 15.79
C LEU A 416 -5.69 10.01 15.25
N ASP A 417 -5.02 10.75 16.14
CA ASP A 417 -4.00 11.75 15.80
C ASP A 417 -2.86 11.12 14.97
N GLN A 418 -2.29 10.01 15.45
CA GLN A 418 -1.19 9.35 14.74
C GLN A 418 -1.68 8.66 13.46
N GLY A 419 -2.84 7.99 13.51
CA GLY A 419 -3.45 7.34 12.36
C GLY A 419 -3.75 8.33 11.23
N PHE A 420 -4.24 9.53 11.55
CA PHE A 420 -4.50 10.60 10.59
C PHE A 420 -3.22 11.07 9.88
N GLN A 421 -2.08 11.03 10.56
CA GLN A 421 -0.77 11.33 9.97
C GLN A 421 -0.25 10.19 9.09
N TYR A 422 -0.22 8.97 9.63
CA TYR A 422 0.38 7.83 8.94
C TYR A 422 -0.44 7.34 7.74
N ILE A 423 -1.77 7.48 7.77
CA ILE A 423 -2.63 7.06 6.65
C ILE A 423 -2.40 7.89 5.38
N GLN A 424 -1.81 9.08 5.49
CA GLN A 424 -1.53 9.93 4.34
C GLN A 424 -0.31 9.49 3.53
N ILE A 425 0.59 8.68 4.12
CA ILE A 425 1.86 8.28 3.50
C ILE A 425 1.67 7.66 2.10
N PRO A 426 0.78 6.69 1.89
CA PRO A 426 0.66 6.04 0.59
C PRO A 426 -0.03 6.91 -0.48
N LEU A 427 -0.62 8.06 -0.12
CA LEU A 427 -1.38 8.91 -1.05
C LEU A 427 -0.52 9.44 -2.20
N GLU A 428 0.79 9.59 -2.02
CA GLU A 428 1.72 9.94 -3.10
C GLU A 428 1.72 8.98 -4.28
N HIS A 429 1.36 7.72 -4.07
CA HIS A 429 1.36 6.73 -5.15
C HIS A 429 0.14 6.84 -6.07
N PHE A 430 -0.83 7.70 -5.74
CA PHE A 430 -1.89 8.12 -6.66
C PHE A 430 -1.51 9.29 -7.56
N GLU A 431 -0.40 9.98 -7.28
CA GLU A 431 0.03 11.11 -8.09
C GLU A 431 0.66 10.65 -9.42
N PRO A 432 0.46 11.38 -10.53
CA PRO A 432 -0.43 12.54 -10.68
C PRO A 432 -1.82 12.17 -11.24
N ASP A 433 -2.03 10.92 -11.68
CA ASP A 433 -3.16 10.53 -12.54
C ASP A 433 -4.14 9.54 -11.90
N GLY A 434 -4.05 9.31 -10.59
CA GLY A 434 -4.94 8.42 -9.84
C GLY A 434 -4.61 6.93 -9.98
N ALA A 435 -3.49 6.57 -10.58
CA ALA A 435 -3.08 5.18 -10.70
C ALA A 435 -2.60 4.59 -9.38
N TRP A 436 -2.69 3.26 -9.22
CA TRP A 436 -2.09 2.58 -8.08
C TRP A 436 -0.95 1.70 -8.56
N TRP A 437 0.26 1.99 -8.07
CA TRP A 437 1.49 1.34 -8.48
C TRP A 437 1.56 -0.17 -8.21
N GLU A 438 0.76 -0.70 -7.27
CA GLU A 438 0.67 -2.16 -7.03
C GLU A 438 -0.33 -2.86 -7.97
N GLY A 439 -1.00 -2.11 -8.85
CA GLY A 439 -2.01 -2.62 -9.77
C GLY A 439 -3.43 -2.54 -9.21
N VAL A 440 -4.40 -2.79 -10.10
CA VAL A 440 -5.84 -2.59 -9.86
C VAL A 440 -6.42 -3.50 -8.76
N GLY A 441 -5.90 -4.72 -8.59
CA GLY A 441 -6.33 -5.60 -7.50
C GLY A 441 -6.03 -4.99 -6.12
N TYR A 442 -4.83 -4.44 -5.97
CA TYR A 442 -4.40 -3.77 -4.73
C TYR A 442 -4.94 -2.34 -4.61
N TRP A 443 -5.30 -1.68 -5.71
CA TRP A 443 -6.14 -0.48 -5.66
C TRP A 443 -7.45 -0.81 -4.93
N GLY A 444 -8.13 -1.88 -5.35
CA GLY A 444 -9.40 -2.30 -4.73
C GLY A 444 -9.25 -2.68 -3.26
N TYR A 445 -8.16 -3.36 -2.91
CA TYR A 445 -7.87 -3.71 -1.52
C TYR A 445 -7.56 -2.48 -0.67
N SER A 446 -6.80 -1.50 -1.18
CA SER A 446 -6.50 -0.24 -0.51
C SER A 446 -7.78 0.56 -0.23
N MET A 447 -8.60 0.75 -1.28
CA MET A 447 -9.83 1.53 -1.17
C MET A 447 -10.85 0.87 -0.24
N ARG A 448 -10.84 -0.47 -0.13
CA ARG A 448 -11.72 -1.21 0.79
C ARG A 448 -11.59 -0.78 2.25
N TYR A 449 -10.43 -0.26 2.69
CA TYR A 449 -10.23 0.18 4.08
C TYR A 449 -10.05 1.69 4.21
N LEU A 450 -9.53 2.36 3.17
CA LEU A 450 -9.46 3.82 3.16
C LEU A 450 -10.85 4.46 3.10
N VAL A 451 -11.76 3.95 2.26
CA VAL A 451 -13.12 4.53 2.14
C VAL A 451 -13.93 4.40 3.44
N PRO A 452 -14.01 3.23 4.11
CA PRO A 452 -14.64 3.14 5.43
C PRO A 452 -14.00 4.05 6.47
N TYR A 453 -12.68 4.23 6.46
CA TYR A 453 -12.01 5.17 7.36
C TYR A 453 -12.49 6.61 7.13
N LEU A 454 -12.46 7.09 5.89
CA LEU A 454 -12.89 8.45 5.54
C LEU A 454 -14.38 8.66 5.83
N ARG A 455 -15.21 7.70 5.42
CA ARG A 455 -16.66 7.73 5.73
C ARG A 455 -16.91 7.66 7.24
N GLY A 456 -16.09 6.92 7.98
CA GLY A 456 -16.12 6.87 9.43
C GLY A 456 -15.81 8.22 10.07
N LEU A 457 -14.82 8.96 9.57
CA LEU A 457 -14.55 10.33 10.02
C LEU A 457 -15.80 11.20 9.84
N GLU A 458 -16.36 11.23 8.63
CA GLU A 458 -17.56 12.01 8.30
C GLU A 458 -18.73 11.72 9.23
N THR A 459 -19.03 10.44 9.48
CA THR A 459 -20.21 10.07 10.28
C THR A 459 -19.97 10.21 11.77
N ALA A 460 -18.76 9.89 12.24
CA ALA A 460 -18.42 9.93 13.66
C ALA A 460 -18.18 11.35 14.16
N PHE A 461 -17.68 12.26 13.32
CA PHE A 461 -17.32 13.62 13.71
C PHE A 461 -18.16 14.71 13.01
N GLY A 462 -18.99 14.35 12.02
CA GLY A 462 -19.68 15.35 11.18
C GLY A 462 -18.74 16.11 10.23
N THR A 463 -17.48 15.68 10.14
CA THR A 463 -16.43 16.27 9.31
C THR A 463 -15.40 15.19 8.99
N ASP A 464 -14.72 15.30 7.86
CA ASP A 464 -13.53 14.52 7.54
C ASP A 464 -12.23 15.25 7.91
N PHE A 465 -12.35 16.37 8.64
CA PHE A 465 -11.25 17.29 8.96
C PHE A 465 -10.56 17.89 7.72
N GLY A 466 -11.30 18.05 6.62
CA GLY A 466 -10.80 18.64 5.38
C GLY A 466 -10.04 17.67 4.48
N PHE A 467 -10.14 16.36 4.73
CA PHE A 467 -9.40 15.34 3.98
C PHE A 467 -9.77 15.32 2.50
N ILE A 468 -11.06 15.18 2.17
CA ILE A 468 -11.57 15.17 0.79
C ILE A 468 -11.29 16.53 0.12
N HIS A 469 -11.55 17.62 0.83
CA HIS A 469 -11.30 18.97 0.31
C HIS A 469 -9.83 19.15 -0.14
N SER A 470 -8.89 18.73 0.70
CA SER A 470 -7.45 18.85 0.41
C SER A 470 -7.00 17.93 -0.72
N LEU A 471 -7.71 16.84 -0.99
CA LEU A 471 -7.39 15.90 -2.06
C LEU A 471 -7.96 16.27 -3.43
N GLN A 472 -8.91 17.22 -3.51
CA GLN A 472 -9.61 17.61 -4.75
C GLN A 472 -8.66 18.01 -5.89
N GLY A 473 -7.50 18.59 -5.57
CA GLY A 473 -6.49 19.04 -6.54
C GLY A 473 -5.32 18.07 -6.77
N THR A 474 -5.40 16.86 -6.25
CA THR A 474 -4.31 15.86 -6.29
C THR A 474 -4.67 14.69 -7.20
N GLY A 475 -3.71 13.84 -7.53
CA GLY A 475 -3.95 12.59 -8.25
C GLY A 475 -5.00 11.69 -7.59
N PHE A 476 -5.18 11.76 -6.26
CA PHE A 476 -6.19 10.96 -5.56
C PHE A 476 -7.63 11.29 -5.98
N ALA A 477 -7.95 12.55 -6.34
CA ALA A 477 -9.27 12.91 -6.85
C ALA A 477 -9.62 12.15 -8.15
N GLN A 478 -8.60 11.68 -8.87
CA GLN A 478 -8.72 10.86 -10.08
C GLN A 478 -8.53 9.35 -9.80
N ALA A 479 -8.50 8.92 -8.54
CA ALA A 479 -8.20 7.53 -8.19
C ALA A 479 -9.16 6.52 -8.84
N GLY A 480 -10.41 6.92 -9.12
CA GLY A 480 -11.38 6.07 -9.80
C GLY A 480 -11.11 5.88 -11.30
N ASP A 481 -10.33 6.75 -11.94
CA ASP A 481 -9.97 6.62 -13.36
C ASP A 481 -9.24 5.31 -13.61
N PHE A 482 -8.34 4.94 -12.70
CA PHE A 482 -7.52 3.74 -12.84
C PHE A 482 -8.34 2.46 -13.04
N PRO A 483 -9.20 2.03 -12.09
CA PRO A 483 -10.02 0.85 -12.30
C PRO A 483 -11.03 1.01 -13.44
N VAL A 484 -11.51 2.23 -13.77
CA VAL A 484 -12.46 2.46 -14.88
C VAL A 484 -11.80 2.23 -16.25
N TYR A 485 -10.62 2.80 -16.48
CA TYR A 485 -9.91 2.71 -17.76
C TYR A 485 -9.25 1.35 -18.00
N LEU A 486 -9.02 0.58 -16.94
CA LEU A 486 -8.43 -0.76 -17.01
C LEU A 486 -9.47 -1.86 -17.28
N VAL A 487 -10.77 -1.56 -17.26
CA VAL A 487 -11.79 -2.54 -17.65
C VAL A 487 -11.92 -2.62 -19.16
N SER A 488 -11.88 -3.85 -19.64
CA SER A 488 -12.00 -4.20 -21.04
C SER A 488 -13.46 -4.18 -21.53
N PRO A 489 -13.70 -4.17 -22.85
CA PRO A 489 -15.05 -4.27 -23.43
C PRO A 489 -15.85 -5.52 -23.01
N LEU A 490 -15.15 -6.54 -22.50
CA LEU A 490 -15.76 -7.78 -22.02
C LEU A 490 -16.14 -7.73 -20.52
N GLY A 491 -15.83 -6.62 -19.83
CA GLY A 491 -16.10 -6.41 -18.40
C GLY A 491 -15.03 -7.01 -17.47
N GLY A 492 -14.00 -7.65 -18.03
CA GLY A 492 -12.82 -8.12 -17.31
C GLY A 492 -11.84 -6.97 -17.04
N ILE A 493 -11.07 -7.08 -15.97
CA ILE A 493 -10.06 -6.08 -15.61
C ILE A 493 -8.73 -6.47 -16.28
N TYR A 494 -8.04 -5.51 -16.90
CA TYR A 494 -6.66 -5.70 -17.35
C TYR A 494 -5.77 -6.11 -16.17
N ASN A 495 -5.32 -7.37 -16.19
CA ASN A 495 -4.44 -7.94 -15.18
C ASN A 495 -2.96 -7.73 -15.57
N PHE A 496 -2.20 -7.16 -14.65
CA PHE A 496 -0.74 -7.14 -14.62
C PHE A 496 -0.26 -7.22 -13.17
N ALA A 497 1.01 -7.54 -12.94
CA ALA A 497 1.53 -7.85 -11.60
C ALA A 497 0.69 -8.95 -10.89
N ASP A 498 0.74 -9.03 -9.56
CA ASP A 498 -0.17 -9.90 -8.80
C ASP A 498 -1.60 -9.34 -8.86
N SER A 499 -2.30 -9.66 -9.94
CA SER A 499 -3.74 -9.55 -10.09
C SER A 499 -4.29 -10.90 -10.55
N GLY A 500 -5.52 -11.23 -10.14
CA GLY A 500 -6.18 -12.44 -10.64
C GLY A 500 -6.23 -12.42 -12.17
N SER A 501 -6.33 -13.58 -12.82
CA SER A 501 -6.52 -13.64 -14.27
C SER A 501 -7.71 -12.75 -14.65
N GLY A 502 -7.56 -11.91 -15.68
CA GLY A 502 -8.44 -10.77 -16.01
C GLY A 502 -9.95 -11.06 -16.17
N GLY A 503 -10.38 -12.32 -16.07
CA GLY A 503 -11.79 -12.75 -15.98
C GLY A 503 -12.49 -12.46 -14.64
N GLY A 504 -11.80 -11.90 -13.64
CA GLY A 504 -12.43 -11.41 -12.42
C GLY A 504 -13.40 -10.25 -12.71
N LYS A 505 -14.67 -10.40 -12.31
CA LYS A 505 -15.66 -9.30 -12.45
C LYS A 505 -15.27 -8.10 -11.59
N TYR A 506 -15.42 -6.91 -12.16
CA TYR A 506 -15.33 -5.63 -11.46
C TYR A 506 -16.19 -5.59 -10.19
N LYS A 507 -15.59 -5.29 -9.04
CA LYS A 507 -16.29 -5.19 -7.73
C LYS A 507 -15.65 -4.13 -6.85
N HIS A 508 -15.95 -2.87 -7.14
CA HIS A 508 -15.39 -1.72 -6.42
C HIS A 508 -16.49 -0.73 -6.04
N SER A 509 -17.29 -1.09 -5.03
CA SER A 509 -18.36 -0.25 -4.44
C SER A 509 -17.83 1.13 -3.98
N GLN A 510 -16.54 1.20 -3.66
CA GLN A 510 -15.80 2.41 -3.31
C GLN A 510 -15.85 3.49 -4.40
N LEU A 511 -16.10 3.13 -5.66
CA LEU A 511 -16.35 4.12 -6.70
C LEU A 511 -17.56 5.00 -6.41
N PHE A 512 -18.61 4.49 -5.76
CA PHE A 512 -19.75 5.34 -5.41
C PHE A 512 -19.38 6.42 -4.39
N TYR A 513 -18.56 6.07 -3.40
CA TYR A 513 -18.02 7.03 -2.46
C TYR A 513 -17.18 8.10 -3.16
N LEU A 514 -16.25 7.69 -4.04
CA LEU A 514 -15.44 8.62 -4.83
C LEU A 514 -16.30 9.49 -5.76
N ALA A 515 -17.32 8.91 -6.39
CA ALA A 515 -18.25 9.63 -7.26
C ALA A 515 -18.93 10.76 -6.51
N SER A 516 -19.47 10.47 -5.32
CA SER A 516 -20.12 11.49 -4.49
C SER A 516 -19.13 12.55 -4.00
N ARG A 517 -18.00 12.13 -3.42
CA ARG A 517 -17.07 13.08 -2.78
C ARG A 517 -16.28 13.96 -3.74
N PHE A 518 -15.96 13.44 -4.93
CA PHE A 518 -15.28 14.22 -5.97
C PHE A 518 -16.21 14.67 -7.10
N GLN A 519 -17.53 14.51 -6.93
CA GLN A 519 -18.57 14.90 -7.89
C GLN A 519 -18.28 14.38 -9.31
N ASN A 520 -17.90 13.10 -9.40
CA ASN A 520 -17.48 12.48 -10.66
C ASN A 520 -18.57 11.53 -11.21
N PRO A 521 -19.36 11.96 -12.22
CA PRO A 521 -20.44 11.17 -12.77
C PRO A 521 -19.97 9.94 -13.57
N LEU A 522 -18.71 9.89 -14.02
CA LEU A 522 -18.14 8.71 -14.65
C LEU A 522 -18.06 7.54 -13.67
N TYR A 523 -17.64 7.79 -12.44
CA TYR A 523 -17.46 6.74 -11.43
C TYR A 523 -18.80 6.13 -11.04
N GLN A 524 -19.82 6.96 -10.83
CA GLN A 524 -21.17 6.47 -10.55
C GLN A 524 -21.72 5.69 -11.75
N TYR A 525 -21.69 6.26 -12.95
CA TYR A 525 -22.18 5.58 -14.16
C TYR A 525 -21.50 4.23 -14.33
N PHE A 526 -20.17 4.18 -14.21
CA PHE A 526 -19.39 2.98 -14.42
C PHE A 526 -19.75 1.88 -13.39
N GLN A 527 -19.80 2.21 -12.10
CA GLN A 527 -20.18 1.26 -11.06
C GLN A 527 -21.62 0.77 -11.24
N GLU A 528 -22.57 1.65 -11.62
CA GLU A 528 -23.96 1.26 -11.91
C GLU A 528 -24.05 0.24 -13.06
N GLN A 529 -23.20 0.35 -14.09
CA GLN A 529 -23.19 -0.58 -15.22
C GLN A 529 -22.52 -1.92 -14.91
N GLN A 530 -21.46 -1.91 -14.09
CA GLN A 530 -20.63 -3.10 -13.87
C GLN A 530 -21.06 -3.93 -12.66
N THR A 531 -21.66 -3.30 -11.64
CA THR A 531 -21.98 -4.01 -10.40
C THR A 531 -23.11 -5.03 -10.60
N SER A 532 -22.95 -6.21 -10.00
CA SER A 532 -24.09 -7.12 -9.80
C SER A 532 -24.96 -6.70 -8.62
N GLY A 533 -24.62 -5.63 -7.89
CA GLY A 533 -25.34 -5.16 -6.72
C GLY A 533 -25.10 -5.99 -5.46
N GLY A 534 -25.03 -5.33 -4.31
CA GLY A 534 -24.92 -5.98 -3.01
C GLY A 534 -25.01 -4.98 -1.86
N LEU A 535 -24.58 -5.41 -0.67
CA LEU A 535 -24.65 -4.57 0.52
C LEU A 535 -23.79 -3.32 0.41
N GLU A 536 -22.53 -3.43 0.00
CA GLU A 536 -21.65 -2.26 -0.08
C GLU A 536 -22.14 -1.23 -1.11
N ASP A 537 -22.76 -1.67 -2.20
CA ASP A 537 -23.40 -0.75 -3.16
C ASP A 537 -24.53 0.04 -2.49
N LEU A 538 -25.35 -0.60 -1.64
CA LEU A 538 -26.38 0.12 -0.86
C LEU A 538 -25.78 1.12 0.13
N LEU A 539 -24.63 0.81 0.73
CA LEU A 539 -24.00 1.65 1.74
C LEU A 539 -23.36 2.92 1.17
N TYR A 540 -22.84 2.85 -0.05
CA TYR A 540 -22.09 3.96 -0.64
C TYR A 540 -22.81 4.69 -1.78
N TYR A 541 -23.96 4.19 -2.24
CA TYR A 541 -24.69 4.82 -3.34
C TYR A 541 -25.37 6.12 -2.90
N GLU A 542 -24.85 7.23 -3.44
CA GLU A 542 -25.45 8.56 -3.35
C GLU A 542 -25.64 9.09 -4.79
N PRO A 543 -26.88 9.28 -5.26
CA PRO A 543 -27.12 9.65 -6.66
C PRO A 543 -26.70 11.10 -6.94
N LEU A 544 -25.85 11.29 -7.95
CA LEU A 544 -25.46 12.60 -8.47
C LEU A 544 -26.57 13.22 -9.35
N GLU A 545 -26.70 14.55 -9.28
CA GLU A 545 -27.58 15.32 -10.16
C GLU A 545 -27.06 15.35 -11.60
N THR A 546 -25.76 15.56 -11.76
CA THR A 546 -25.10 15.60 -13.06
C THR A 546 -24.92 14.17 -13.58
N LYS A 547 -25.35 13.93 -14.82
CA LYS A 547 -25.15 12.66 -15.52
C LYS A 547 -24.08 12.82 -16.59
N THR A 548 -23.33 11.75 -16.84
CA THR A 548 -22.36 11.70 -17.93
C THR A 548 -22.87 10.84 -19.09
N THR A 549 -22.32 11.07 -20.29
CA THR A 549 -22.49 10.20 -21.45
C THR A 549 -21.15 9.51 -21.72
N ILE A 550 -21.10 8.19 -21.58
CA ILE A 550 -19.84 7.43 -21.69
C ILE A 550 -19.13 7.61 -23.04
N ARG A 551 -19.86 7.98 -24.10
CA ARG A 551 -19.29 8.25 -25.44
C ARG A 551 -18.39 9.47 -25.49
N ASP A 552 -18.56 10.42 -24.57
CA ASP A 552 -17.80 11.67 -24.53
C ASP A 552 -16.52 11.55 -23.68
N ILE A 553 -16.33 10.40 -23.02
CA ILE A 553 -15.14 10.11 -22.22
C ILE A 553 -13.98 9.79 -23.15
N PRO A 554 -12.78 10.39 -22.96
CA PRO A 554 -11.60 10.04 -23.75
C PRO A 554 -11.41 8.53 -23.79
N LEU A 555 -11.18 7.98 -24.99
CA LEU A 555 -11.01 6.54 -25.18
C LEU A 555 -9.78 6.02 -24.45
N ASP A 556 -8.67 6.75 -24.58
CA ASP A 556 -7.37 6.30 -24.14
C ASP A 556 -6.93 7.03 -22.87
N LYS A 557 -6.11 6.37 -22.06
CA LYS A 557 -5.52 6.97 -20.86
C LYS A 557 -4.10 6.46 -20.68
N TYR A 558 -3.21 7.39 -20.35
CA TYR A 558 -1.86 7.12 -19.90
C TYR A 558 -1.73 7.56 -18.44
N PHE A 559 -1.29 6.64 -17.58
CA PHE A 559 -1.08 6.83 -16.16
C PHE A 559 0.42 6.99 -15.87
N ARG A 560 0.86 8.23 -15.66
CA ARG A 560 2.27 8.57 -15.40
C ARG A 560 2.74 8.01 -14.06
N GLY A 561 4.03 7.73 -13.93
CA GLY A 561 4.63 7.17 -12.71
C GLY A 561 4.47 5.66 -12.62
N THR A 562 3.25 5.14 -12.78
CA THR A 562 3.01 3.69 -12.93
C THR A 562 3.34 3.18 -14.33
N GLU A 563 3.32 4.08 -15.32
CA GLU A 563 3.59 3.83 -16.73
C GLU A 563 2.69 2.72 -17.32
N VAL A 564 1.39 2.85 -17.04
CA VAL A 564 0.33 2.00 -17.58
C VAL A 564 -0.47 2.82 -18.57
N ALA A 565 -0.87 2.22 -19.69
CA ALA A 565 -1.74 2.88 -20.65
C ALA A 565 -2.81 1.93 -21.19
N THR A 566 -3.95 2.49 -21.57
CA THR A 566 -5.01 1.75 -22.27
C THR A 566 -5.40 2.48 -23.54
N LEU A 567 -5.61 1.69 -24.60
CA LEU A 567 -6.03 2.16 -25.91
C LEU A 567 -7.31 1.42 -26.28
N ARG A 568 -8.36 2.12 -26.72
CA ARG A 568 -9.63 1.46 -27.09
C ARG A 568 -10.30 2.09 -28.31
N SER A 569 -11.11 1.32 -29.04
CA SER A 569 -11.90 1.85 -30.15
C SER A 569 -13.29 2.35 -29.74
N SER A 570 -13.83 1.89 -28.61
CA SER A 570 -15.15 2.31 -28.10
C SER A 570 -15.33 1.98 -26.62
N TRP A 571 -16.17 2.75 -25.93
CA TRP A 571 -16.64 2.44 -24.58
C TRP A 571 -17.89 1.54 -24.54
N THR A 572 -18.70 1.54 -25.61
CA THR A 572 -20.04 0.93 -25.61
C THR A 572 -20.18 -0.27 -26.52
N ASP A 573 -19.18 -0.53 -27.36
CA ASP A 573 -19.17 -1.69 -28.24
C ASP A 573 -18.44 -2.86 -27.57
N ARG A 574 -19.10 -4.02 -27.47
CA ARG A 574 -18.48 -5.23 -26.90
C ARG A 574 -17.43 -5.84 -27.83
N ASP A 575 -17.49 -5.52 -29.12
CA ASP A 575 -16.54 -5.98 -30.13
C ASP A 575 -15.35 -5.03 -30.30
N ALA A 576 -15.29 -3.95 -29.50
CA ALA A 576 -14.24 -2.95 -29.54
C ALA A 576 -12.84 -3.54 -29.38
N ALA A 577 -11.88 -2.96 -30.09
CA ALA A 577 -10.47 -3.21 -29.84
C ALA A 577 -10.07 -2.58 -28.50
N PHE A 578 -9.27 -3.31 -27.73
CA PHE A 578 -8.73 -2.86 -26.46
C PHE A 578 -7.30 -3.38 -26.29
N VAL A 579 -6.38 -2.48 -25.97
CA VAL A 579 -4.99 -2.79 -25.65
C VAL A 579 -4.68 -2.23 -24.26
N GLY A 580 -4.18 -3.08 -23.38
CA GLY A 580 -3.57 -2.68 -22.11
C GLY A 580 -2.05 -2.77 -22.23
N ILE A 581 -1.33 -1.77 -21.71
CA ILE A 581 0.14 -1.68 -21.74
C ILE A 581 0.66 -1.57 -20.32
N LYS A 582 1.67 -2.37 -19.99
CA LYS A 582 2.39 -2.32 -18.71
C LYS A 582 3.86 -2.01 -18.93
N CYS A 583 4.29 -0.85 -18.46
CA CYS A 583 5.69 -0.48 -18.30
C CYS A 583 5.98 -0.26 -16.80
N GLY A 584 6.73 0.75 -16.41
CA GLY A 584 6.81 1.20 -15.02
C GLY A 584 8.09 0.71 -14.39
N ARG A 585 7.99 -0.05 -13.30
CA ARG A 585 9.16 -0.44 -12.53
C ARG A 585 9.07 -1.86 -12.00
N ASN A 586 10.19 -2.58 -12.08
CA ASN A 586 10.39 -3.87 -11.46
C ASN A 586 10.77 -3.72 -9.97
N GLY A 587 10.48 -4.75 -9.18
CA GLY A 587 10.84 -4.78 -7.75
C GLY A 587 9.94 -3.94 -6.85
N ILE A 588 8.80 -3.48 -7.37
CA ILE A 588 7.66 -3.04 -6.56
C ILE A 588 6.98 -4.31 -6.01
N ALA A 589 6.58 -4.31 -4.74
CA ALA A 589 6.05 -5.46 -3.97
C ALA A 589 5.47 -6.61 -4.82
N HIS A 590 4.33 -6.37 -5.46
CA HIS A 590 3.54 -7.35 -6.22
C HIS A 590 3.91 -7.46 -7.71
N ALA A 591 4.90 -6.71 -8.19
CA ALA A 591 5.29 -6.67 -9.60
C ALA A 591 5.96 -7.99 -10.04
N HIS A 592 5.86 -8.23 -11.35
CA HIS A 592 6.58 -9.29 -12.08
C HIS A 592 7.73 -8.66 -12.89
N GLN A 593 8.44 -9.44 -13.70
CA GLN A 593 9.37 -8.91 -14.72
C GLN A 593 8.61 -8.67 -16.05
N ASP A 594 7.61 -7.80 -15.99
CA ASP A 594 6.60 -7.63 -17.04
C ASP A 594 6.75 -6.32 -17.83
N LEU A 595 7.90 -5.64 -17.75
CA LEU A 595 8.07 -4.35 -18.44
C LEU A 595 7.96 -4.53 -19.95
N GLY A 596 7.09 -3.73 -20.57
CA GLY A 596 6.76 -3.80 -21.98
C GLY A 596 5.64 -4.79 -22.32
N SER A 597 5.06 -5.49 -21.33
CA SER A 597 3.94 -6.41 -21.55
C SER A 597 2.69 -5.70 -22.04
N PHE A 598 1.82 -6.43 -22.74
CA PHE A 598 0.57 -5.92 -23.29
C PHE A 598 -0.50 -7.01 -23.37
N ILE A 599 -1.76 -6.62 -23.48
CA ILE A 599 -2.88 -7.49 -23.86
C ILE A 599 -3.60 -6.94 -25.09
N PHE A 600 -4.35 -7.77 -25.80
CA PHE A 600 -5.12 -7.33 -26.96
C PHE A 600 -6.43 -8.09 -27.10
N TYR A 601 -7.54 -7.38 -27.00
CA TYR A 601 -8.90 -7.89 -27.20
C TYR A 601 -9.55 -7.18 -28.39
N ALA A 602 -10.37 -7.90 -29.15
CA ALA A 602 -11.14 -7.37 -30.27
C ALA A 602 -12.19 -8.38 -30.73
N LEU A 603 -13.29 -7.91 -31.32
CA LEU A 603 -14.37 -8.77 -31.84
C LEU A 603 -14.97 -9.72 -30.78
N GLY A 604 -15.05 -9.24 -29.54
CA GLY A 604 -15.61 -10.01 -28.44
C GLY A 604 -14.70 -11.12 -27.90
N GLU A 605 -13.43 -11.17 -28.33
CA GLU A 605 -12.48 -12.23 -27.97
C GLU A 605 -11.20 -11.71 -27.32
N GLU A 606 -10.66 -12.50 -26.39
CA GLU A 606 -9.40 -12.26 -25.69
C GLU A 606 -8.23 -12.89 -26.46
N TRP A 607 -7.75 -12.20 -27.50
CA TRP A 607 -6.70 -12.75 -28.38
C TRP A 607 -5.38 -12.95 -27.67
N LEU A 608 -4.94 -11.93 -26.91
CA LEU A 608 -3.69 -11.95 -26.15
C LEU A 608 -3.96 -11.53 -24.71
N ILE A 609 -3.50 -12.34 -23.75
CA ILE A 609 -3.76 -12.19 -22.32
C ILE A 609 -2.47 -12.14 -21.51
N ASP A 610 -2.57 -11.69 -20.26
CA ASP A 610 -1.55 -11.91 -19.23
C ASP A 610 -1.98 -13.08 -18.33
N LEU A 611 -1.04 -13.89 -17.87
CA LEU A 611 -1.31 -15.11 -17.09
C LEU A 611 -1.70 -14.81 -15.65
N GLY A 612 -1.38 -13.62 -15.13
CA GLY A 612 -1.73 -13.16 -13.79
C GLY A 612 -0.93 -13.82 -12.67
N THR A 613 -1.55 -13.92 -11.49
CA THR A 613 -0.88 -14.28 -10.23
C THR A 613 -0.25 -15.68 -10.25
N GLU A 614 0.93 -15.79 -9.63
CA GLU A 614 1.55 -17.04 -9.19
C GLU A 614 1.32 -17.24 -7.69
N HIS A 615 0.37 -18.09 -7.31
CA HIS A 615 -0.01 -18.25 -5.91
C HIS A 615 1.10 -18.86 -5.05
N GLN A 616 1.98 -19.68 -5.64
CA GLN A 616 3.08 -20.28 -4.88
C GLN A 616 4.05 -19.23 -4.34
N THR A 617 4.16 -18.04 -4.94
CA THR A 617 5.02 -16.99 -4.38
C THR A 617 4.60 -16.55 -2.97
N TYR A 618 3.33 -16.75 -2.59
CA TYR A 618 2.80 -16.45 -1.25
C TYR A 618 2.98 -17.60 -0.24
N LEU A 619 3.49 -18.75 -0.70
CA LEU A 619 3.74 -19.94 0.11
C LEU A 619 5.23 -20.24 0.24
N SER A 620 6.09 -19.26 -0.03
CA SER A 620 7.56 -19.41 0.07
C SER A 620 8.05 -19.83 1.45
N HIS A 621 7.26 -19.64 2.52
CA HIS A 621 7.55 -20.18 3.84
C HIS A 621 7.45 -21.72 3.92
N GLN A 622 6.75 -22.35 2.98
CA GLN A 622 6.57 -23.81 2.92
C GLN A 622 7.62 -24.50 2.05
N HIS A 623 8.03 -23.86 0.94
CA HIS A 623 8.92 -24.49 -0.05
C HIS A 623 10.26 -23.77 -0.27
N HIS A 624 10.44 -22.57 0.28
CA HIS A 624 11.69 -21.78 0.22
C HIS A 624 12.18 -21.43 -1.19
N LEU A 625 11.32 -21.55 -2.21
CA LEU A 625 11.64 -21.14 -3.57
C LEU A 625 11.53 -19.62 -3.71
N SER A 626 12.45 -19.06 -4.48
CA SER A 626 12.49 -17.64 -4.81
C SER A 626 11.45 -17.30 -5.88
N ARG A 627 10.96 -16.04 -5.89
CA ARG A 627 10.02 -15.56 -6.92
C ARG A 627 10.57 -15.78 -8.35
N SER A 628 11.89 -15.70 -8.53
CA SER A 628 12.56 -15.87 -9.82
C SER A 628 12.49 -17.27 -10.41
N GLU A 629 12.07 -18.26 -9.63
CA GLU A 629 11.94 -19.64 -10.11
C GLU A 629 10.61 -19.91 -10.82
N PHE A 630 9.64 -19.00 -10.72
CA PHE A 630 8.30 -19.25 -11.24
C PHE A 630 8.08 -18.60 -12.61
N TYR A 631 7.50 -19.34 -13.54
CA TYR A 631 7.27 -18.90 -14.93
C TYR A 631 6.52 -17.58 -15.03
N ARG A 632 5.37 -17.45 -14.35
CA ARG A 632 4.51 -16.26 -14.41
C ARG A 632 5.12 -15.00 -13.79
N ILE A 633 6.28 -15.11 -13.11
CA ILE A 633 6.99 -13.95 -12.55
C ILE A 633 8.04 -13.42 -13.53
N ARG A 634 8.47 -14.25 -14.48
CA ARG A 634 9.60 -13.99 -15.38
C ARG A 634 9.08 -13.40 -16.68
N GLU A 635 9.92 -12.63 -17.37
CA GLU A 635 9.59 -12.01 -18.66
C GLU A 635 9.09 -12.99 -19.73
N GLU A 636 9.53 -14.25 -19.69
CA GLU A 636 9.07 -15.33 -20.60
C GLU A 636 7.62 -15.77 -20.38
N GLY A 637 7.03 -15.45 -19.22
CA GLY A 637 5.63 -15.63 -18.88
C GLY A 637 4.74 -14.44 -19.25
N HIS A 638 5.32 -13.39 -19.82
CA HIS A 638 4.61 -12.16 -20.23
C HIS A 638 4.75 -11.90 -21.73
N ASN A 639 4.00 -10.92 -22.23
CA ASN A 639 3.98 -10.55 -23.64
C ASN A 639 5.10 -9.56 -23.96
N THR A 640 6.36 -9.96 -23.73
CA THR A 640 7.54 -9.09 -23.84
C THR A 640 8.75 -9.79 -24.47
N LEU A 641 9.90 -9.11 -24.47
CA LEU A 641 11.18 -9.62 -24.97
C LEU A 641 11.94 -10.42 -23.89
N VAL A 642 12.73 -11.40 -24.30
CA VAL A 642 13.66 -12.11 -23.41
C VAL A 642 15.03 -12.14 -24.07
N PHE A 643 16.04 -11.60 -23.39
CA PHE A 643 17.42 -11.55 -23.88
C PHE A 643 18.27 -12.56 -23.16
N ASN A 644 18.89 -13.48 -23.90
CA ASN A 644 19.82 -14.48 -23.39
C ASN A 644 19.21 -15.28 -22.23
N PRO A 645 18.15 -16.07 -22.47
CA PRO A 645 17.40 -16.74 -21.42
C PRO A 645 18.31 -17.67 -20.58
N GLY A 646 17.99 -17.77 -19.29
CA GLY A 646 18.77 -18.53 -18.31
C GLY A 646 18.01 -18.68 -16.98
N PRO A 647 18.70 -19.08 -15.89
CA PRO A 647 18.06 -19.27 -14.59
C PRO A 647 17.62 -17.96 -13.92
N GLY A 648 18.28 -16.84 -14.21
CA GLY A 648 17.91 -15.51 -13.70
C GLY A 648 16.94 -14.77 -14.61
N TYR A 649 16.56 -13.55 -14.22
CA TYR A 649 15.82 -12.63 -15.08
C TYR A 649 16.73 -12.01 -16.15
N SER A 650 16.22 -11.83 -17.36
CA SER A 650 16.81 -10.98 -18.39
C SER A 650 16.56 -9.49 -18.11
N GLN A 651 15.41 -9.17 -17.51
CA GLN A 651 15.14 -7.80 -17.05
C GLN A 651 15.86 -7.53 -15.72
N GLY A 652 16.31 -6.29 -15.52
CA GLY A 652 16.85 -5.85 -14.24
C GLY A 652 15.77 -5.87 -13.15
N SER A 653 16.09 -6.47 -12.00
CA SER A 653 15.14 -6.68 -10.88
C SER A 653 14.55 -5.40 -10.27
N LYS A 654 15.18 -4.25 -10.50
CA LYS A 654 14.71 -2.92 -10.08
C LYS A 654 14.62 -1.92 -11.25
N ALA A 655 14.64 -2.43 -12.47
CA ALA A 655 14.67 -1.61 -13.67
C ALA A 655 13.38 -0.82 -13.86
N THR A 656 13.48 0.20 -14.70
CA THR A 656 12.38 1.08 -15.08
C THR A 656 12.14 1.07 -16.58
N ALA A 657 10.91 1.37 -16.98
CA ALA A 657 10.48 1.52 -18.36
C ALA A 657 9.45 2.64 -18.43
N LYS A 658 9.74 3.68 -19.22
CA LYS A 658 8.87 4.86 -19.34
C LYS A 658 8.15 4.87 -20.69
N ILE A 659 6.89 5.28 -20.72
CA ILE A 659 6.19 5.63 -21.95
C ILE A 659 6.64 7.05 -22.33
N GLU A 660 7.52 7.15 -23.33
CA GLU A 660 8.14 8.42 -23.75
C GLU A 660 7.23 9.26 -24.64
N ARG A 661 6.37 8.60 -25.43
CA ARG A 661 5.40 9.24 -26.31
C ARG A 661 4.07 8.53 -26.21
N PHE A 662 3.00 9.32 -26.10
CA PHE A 662 1.62 8.85 -26.11
C PHE A 662 0.80 9.88 -26.89
N GLU A 663 0.31 9.49 -28.07
CA GLU A 663 -0.40 10.38 -28.98
C GLU A 663 -1.72 9.71 -29.39
N THR A 664 -2.81 10.48 -29.39
CA THR A 664 -4.17 9.98 -29.64
C THR A 664 -4.94 10.91 -30.58
N SER A 665 -5.75 10.31 -31.45
CA SER A 665 -6.76 10.94 -32.33
C SER A 665 -7.99 10.03 -32.42
N PRO A 666 -9.16 10.49 -32.92
CA PRO A 666 -10.36 9.65 -32.96
C PRO A 666 -10.19 8.27 -33.63
N ASP A 667 -9.30 8.16 -34.62
CA ASP A 667 -9.15 7.03 -35.53
C ASP A 667 -7.78 6.32 -35.46
N ASP A 668 -6.83 6.88 -34.72
CA ASP A 668 -5.47 6.36 -34.53
C ASP A 668 -4.91 6.73 -33.15
N VAL A 669 -4.10 5.85 -32.55
CA VAL A 669 -3.42 6.07 -31.27
C VAL A 669 -2.15 5.24 -31.20
N PHE A 670 -1.09 5.80 -30.63
CA PHE A 670 0.11 5.03 -30.32
C PHE A 670 0.79 5.44 -29.02
N ALA A 671 1.54 4.48 -28.47
CA ALA A 671 2.44 4.65 -27.34
C ALA A 671 3.82 4.12 -27.71
N ILE A 672 4.89 4.77 -27.24
CA ILE A 672 6.28 4.29 -27.37
C ILE A 672 6.91 4.23 -25.98
N ALA A 673 7.35 3.04 -25.60
CA ALA A 673 8.05 2.78 -24.35
C ALA A 673 9.55 2.60 -24.57
N ASP A 674 10.36 3.14 -23.67
CA ASP A 674 11.79 2.84 -23.55
C ASP A 674 11.99 1.74 -22.50
N LEU A 675 12.45 0.56 -22.96
CA LEU A 675 12.76 -0.61 -22.15
C LEU A 675 14.28 -0.76 -21.93
N THR A 676 15.08 0.23 -22.30
CA THR A 676 16.55 0.13 -22.28
C THR A 676 17.09 -0.16 -20.89
N ASP A 677 16.54 0.47 -19.84
CA ASP A 677 16.98 0.19 -18.45
C ASP A 677 16.58 -1.23 -18.01
N ALA A 678 15.42 -1.73 -18.46
CA ALA A 678 14.99 -3.12 -18.25
C ALA A 678 16.04 -4.11 -18.76
N TYR A 679 16.55 -3.92 -19.98
CA TYR A 679 17.52 -4.82 -20.60
C TYR A 679 18.95 -4.27 -20.57
N ARG A 680 19.30 -3.35 -19.66
CA ARG A 680 20.60 -2.66 -19.63
C ARG A 680 21.80 -3.59 -19.57
N GLN A 681 21.63 -4.82 -19.08
CA GLN A 681 22.70 -5.81 -19.05
C GLN A 681 23.00 -6.40 -20.44
N HIS A 682 22.01 -6.41 -21.33
CA HIS A 682 22.06 -7.07 -22.63
C HIS A 682 22.10 -6.08 -23.80
N ALA A 683 21.50 -4.89 -23.66
CA ALA A 683 21.30 -3.95 -24.75
C ALA A 683 21.73 -2.51 -24.41
N THR A 684 22.04 -1.73 -25.44
CA THR A 684 22.27 -0.27 -25.35
C THR A 684 21.03 0.54 -25.68
N SER A 685 20.05 -0.07 -26.37
CA SER A 685 18.74 0.53 -26.69
C SER A 685 17.73 -0.58 -26.85
N VAL A 686 16.55 -0.45 -26.23
CA VAL A 686 15.37 -1.28 -26.47
C VAL A 686 14.14 -0.39 -26.41
N LYS A 687 13.44 -0.21 -27.52
CA LYS A 687 12.19 0.55 -27.58
C LYS A 687 11.07 -0.33 -28.12
N ARG A 688 9.86 -0.10 -27.60
CA ARG A 688 8.66 -0.81 -28.02
C ARG A 688 7.53 0.18 -28.34
N GLY A 689 6.97 0.07 -29.52
CA GLY A 689 5.79 0.81 -29.97
C GLY A 689 4.54 -0.05 -29.97
N TYR A 690 3.42 0.55 -29.59
CA TYR A 690 2.08 -0.03 -29.60
C TYR A 690 1.17 0.92 -30.37
N ARG A 691 0.43 0.44 -31.38
CA ARG A 691 -0.44 1.31 -32.18
C ARG A 691 -1.76 0.63 -32.54
N LEU A 692 -2.87 1.30 -32.25
CA LEU A 692 -4.18 0.99 -32.85
C LEU A 692 -4.46 2.00 -33.95
N PHE A 693 -4.60 1.52 -35.17
CA PHE A 693 -4.85 2.36 -36.35
C PHE A 693 -5.90 1.70 -37.24
N ASP A 694 -6.18 2.31 -38.39
CA ASP A 694 -7.21 1.83 -39.33
C ASP A 694 -8.57 1.78 -38.62
N ASP A 695 -9.01 2.97 -38.20
CA ASP A 695 -10.19 3.20 -37.36
C ASP A 695 -10.12 2.42 -36.04
N ARG A 696 -8.90 2.34 -35.48
CA ARG A 696 -8.56 1.62 -34.24
C ARG A 696 -8.95 0.14 -34.25
N THR A 697 -9.04 -0.50 -35.43
CA THR A 697 -9.41 -1.91 -35.56
C THR A 697 -8.21 -2.86 -35.67
N THR A 698 -7.03 -2.31 -35.95
CA THR A 698 -5.82 -3.08 -36.22
C THR A 698 -4.71 -2.71 -35.26
N PHE A 699 -4.04 -3.72 -34.71
CA PHE A 699 -2.99 -3.53 -33.71
C PHE A 699 -1.61 -3.85 -34.27
N LEU A 700 -0.70 -2.88 -34.23
CA LEU A 700 0.71 -3.04 -34.57
C LEU A 700 1.54 -2.96 -33.30
N ILE A 701 2.39 -3.96 -33.08
CA ILE A 701 3.46 -3.91 -32.10
C ILE A 701 4.81 -3.95 -32.81
N GLN A 702 5.73 -3.10 -32.39
CA GLN A 702 7.06 -3.01 -32.98
C GLN A 702 8.12 -2.84 -31.91
N ASP A 703 9.14 -3.68 -31.94
CA ASP A 703 10.33 -3.61 -31.11
C ASP A 703 11.53 -3.18 -31.94
N GLU A 704 12.33 -2.25 -31.40
CA GLU A 704 13.61 -1.84 -31.96
C GLU A 704 14.69 -1.96 -30.89
N PHE A 705 15.72 -2.76 -31.15
CA PHE A 705 16.78 -2.93 -30.17
C PHE A 705 18.18 -2.93 -30.79
N THR A 706 19.16 -2.58 -29.97
CA THR A 706 20.59 -2.76 -30.23
C THR A 706 21.21 -3.45 -29.02
N ALA A 707 21.55 -4.73 -29.17
CA ALA A 707 22.25 -5.52 -28.18
C ALA A 707 23.73 -5.11 -28.09
N LYS A 708 24.30 -5.22 -26.89
CA LYS A 708 25.73 -4.91 -26.63
C LYS A 708 26.68 -5.87 -27.35
N LYS A 709 26.21 -7.09 -27.56
CA LYS A 709 26.87 -8.18 -28.29
C LYS A 709 25.79 -8.99 -28.98
N LYS A 710 26.19 -9.80 -29.96
CA LYS A 710 25.28 -10.79 -30.55
C LYS A 710 24.63 -11.62 -29.44
N SER A 711 23.31 -11.65 -29.43
CA SER A 711 22.48 -12.16 -28.35
C SER A 711 21.43 -13.10 -28.88
N ASP A 712 20.99 -14.00 -28.01
CA ASP A 712 19.77 -14.77 -28.23
C ASP A 712 18.56 -13.95 -27.78
N VAL A 713 17.58 -13.72 -28.66
CA VAL A 713 16.42 -12.86 -28.35
C VAL A 713 15.12 -13.57 -28.70
N TRP A 714 14.23 -13.62 -27.71
CA TRP A 714 12.87 -14.12 -27.87
C TRP A 714 11.85 -12.98 -27.76
N TRP A 715 10.79 -13.06 -28.54
CA TRP A 715 9.60 -12.25 -28.42
C TRP A 715 8.41 -13.18 -28.13
N PHE A 716 7.58 -12.85 -27.14
CA PHE A 716 6.41 -13.67 -26.78
C PHE A 716 5.09 -12.89 -26.79
N ALA A 717 4.00 -13.60 -27.10
CA ALA A 717 2.64 -13.18 -26.82
C ALA A 717 1.72 -14.38 -26.53
N HIS A 718 1.06 -14.39 -25.37
CA HIS A 718 0.26 -15.48 -24.83
C HIS A 718 -1.20 -15.32 -25.25
N GLY A 719 -1.79 -16.35 -25.86
CA GLY A 719 -3.21 -16.35 -26.18
C GLY A 719 -4.04 -17.10 -25.14
N ALA A 720 -5.32 -16.73 -25.05
CA ALA A 720 -6.24 -17.32 -24.09
C ALA A 720 -6.45 -18.83 -24.33
N ALA A 721 -6.79 -19.56 -23.25
CA ALA A 721 -7.12 -20.97 -23.32
C ALA A 721 -8.25 -21.24 -24.33
N GLY A 722 -8.13 -22.33 -25.08
CA GLY A 722 -9.10 -22.69 -26.14
C GLY A 722 -8.94 -21.91 -27.45
N THR A 723 -7.82 -21.19 -27.64
CA THR A 723 -7.47 -20.60 -28.93
C THR A 723 -6.82 -21.65 -29.83
N ASP A 724 -7.34 -21.80 -31.05
CA ASP A 724 -6.73 -22.64 -32.08
C ASP A 724 -5.74 -21.81 -32.90
N TYR A 725 -4.61 -22.42 -33.24
CA TYR A 725 -3.53 -21.77 -33.98
C TYR A 725 -3.24 -22.53 -35.27
N SER A 726 -3.24 -21.84 -36.40
CA SER A 726 -2.74 -22.36 -37.66
C SER A 726 -1.66 -21.46 -38.23
N LEU A 727 -0.49 -22.04 -38.50
CA LEU A 727 0.64 -21.37 -39.14
C LEU A 727 0.57 -21.60 -40.65
N ASP A 728 0.88 -20.59 -41.44
CA ASP A 728 1.02 -20.73 -42.88
C ASP A 728 2.36 -21.40 -43.26
N ASP A 729 2.48 -21.85 -44.52
CA ASP A 729 3.69 -22.54 -44.99
C ASP A 729 4.96 -21.68 -44.91
N SER A 730 4.81 -20.36 -44.99
CA SER A 730 5.94 -19.43 -44.89
C SER A 730 6.43 -19.26 -43.45
N GLY A 731 5.57 -19.54 -42.45
CA GLY A 731 5.80 -19.27 -41.05
C GLY A 731 5.67 -17.79 -40.67
N LYS A 732 5.13 -16.95 -41.55
CA LYS A 732 4.99 -15.49 -41.36
C LYS A 732 3.61 -15.08 -40.87
N VAL A 733 2.62 -15.94 -41.02
CA VAL A 733 1.24 -15.65 -40.62
C VAL A 733 0.73 -16.75 -39.70
N VAL A 734 0.29 -16.36 -38.51
CA VAL A 734 -0.47 -17.24 -37.62
C VAL A 734 -1.91 -16.77 -37.62
N THR A 735 -2.85 -17.68 -37.87
CA THR A 735 -4.28 -17.43 -37.65
C THR A 735 -4.66 -18.00 -36.30
N LEU A 736 -5.08 -17.12 -35.40
CA LEU A 736 -5.69 -17.46 -34.11
C LEU A 736 -7.20 -17.54 -34.33
N ARG A 737 -7.84 -18.62 -33.89
CA ARG A 737 -9.29 -18.81 -34.03
C ARG A 737 -9.92 -19.10 -32.68
N ARG A 738 -11.03 -18.41 -32.42
CA ARG A 738 -11.88 -18.57 -31.23
C ARG A 738 -13.32 -18.47 -31.71
N GLY A 739 -14.09 -19.54 -31.59
CA GLY A 739 -15.45 -19.58 -32.15
C GLY A 739 -15.49 -19.32 -33.66
N ASN A 740 -16.27 -18.31 -34.06
CA ASN A 740 -16.44 -17.87 -35.47
C ASN A 740 -15.58 -16.62 -35.80
N GLN A 741 -14.71 -16.25 -34.87
CA GLN A 741 -13.82 -15.11 -34.96
C GLN A 741 -12.41 -15.60 -35.23
N ARG A 742 -11.64 -14.79 -35.96
CA ARG A 742 -10.22 -15.02 -36.17
C ARG A 742 -9.41 -13.74 -36.04
N CYS A 743 -8.17 -13.87 -35.61
CA CYS A 743 -7.18 -12.81 -35.63
C CYS A 743 -5.93 -13.31 -36.35
N GLN A 744 -5.51 -12.62 -37.41
CA GLN A 744 -4.26 -12.92 -38.09
C GLN A 744 -3.12 -12.13 -37.46
N ALA A 745 -2.10 -12.82 -36.94
CA ALA A 745 -0.82 -12.23 -36.58
C ALA A 745 0.13 -12.36 -37.79
N ARG A 746 0.66 -11.24 -38.29
CA ARG A 746 1.55 -11.17 -39.46
C ARG A 746 2.91 -10.62 -39.05
N LEU A 747 3.97 -11.37 -39.29
CA LEU A 747 5.35 -10.97 -39.01
C LEU A 747 5.91 -10.15 -40.18
N LEU A 748 5.94 -8.83 -40.00
CA LEU A 748 6.38 -7.86 -41.02
C LEU A 748 7.91 -7.70 -41.06
N SER A 749 8.56 -7.82 -39.91
CA SER A 749 10.01 -7.70 -39.77
C SER A 749 10.51 -8.58 -38.60
N PRO A 750 11.73 -9.16 -38.69
CA PRO A 750 12.60 -9.17 -39.86
C PRO A 750 12.14 -10.17 -40.93
N ALA A 751 12.55 -9.93 -42.19
CA ALA A 751 12.17 -10.75 -43.33
C ALA A 751 12.57 -12.23 -43.20
N GLY A 752 13.63 -12.55 -42.45
CA GLY A 752 14.10 -13.92 -42.23
C GLY A 752 13.45 -14.69 -41.07
N ALA A 753 12.80 -14.01 -40.12
CA ALA A 753 12.26 -14.65 -38.93
C ALA A 753 10.94 -15.40 -39.18
N LYS A 754 10.55 -16.30 -38.29
CA LYS A 754 9.27 -17.03 -38.38
C LYS A 754 8.62 -17.09 -37.01
N PHE A 755 7.30 -17.23 -37.02
CA PHE A 755 6.56 -17.58 -35.81
C PHE A 755 6.80 -19.04 -35.41
N GLN A 756 6.75 -19.26 -34.10
CA GLN A 756 6.56 -20.54 -33.48
C GLN A 756 5.31 -20.45 -32.60
N VAL A 757 4.57 -21.56 -32.49
CA VAL A 757 3.46 -21.70 -31.55
C VAL A 757 3.91 -22.71 -30.49
N MET A 758 4.06 -22.25 -29.25
CA MET A 758 4.60 -23.01 -28.14
C MET A 758 3.57 -23.12 -27.02
N ASP A 759 3.71 -24.12 -26.16
CA ASP A 759 2.95 -24.14 -24.91
C ASP A 759 3.38 -22.98 -24.00
N ALA A 760 2.47 -22.47 -23.17
CA ALA A 760 2.75 -21.43 -22.18
C ALA A 760 3.56 -22.02 -20.99
N ALA A 761 4.82 -22.33 -21.25
CA ALA A 761 5.74 -22.98 -20.32
C ALA A 761 7.14 -22.31 -20.33
N PRO A 762 7.96 -22.53 -19.28
CA PRO A 762 9.35 -22.09 -19.24
C PRO A 762 10.17 -22.56 -20.43
N LEU A 763 11.10 -21.72 -20.88
CA LEU A 763 12.14 -22.11 -21.81
C LEU A 763 13.06 -23.19 -21.19
N PRO A 764 13.71 -24.04 -22.00
CA PRO A 764 14.55 -25.13 -21.50
C PRO A 764 15.70 -24.69 -20.56
N THR A 765 16.15 -23.44 -20.69
CA THR A 765 17.22 -22.84 -19.87
C THR A 765 16.73 -22.24 -18.56
N SER A 766 15.42 -22.19 -18.34
CA SER A 766 14.79 -21.47 -17.23
C SER A 766 14.25 -22.43 -16.17
N PRO A 767 14.06 -21.95 -14.92
CA PRO A 767 13.57 -22.80 -13.84
C PRO A 767 12.13 -23.25 -14.11
N ASN A 768 11.79 -24.46 -13.66
CA ASN A 768 10.46 -25.05 -13.86
C ASN A 768 10.07 -25.91 -12.64
N PRO A 769 9.75 -25.27 -11.49
CA PRO A 769 9.35 -25.99 -10.29
C PRO A 769 7.98 -26.66 -10.52
N ASN A 770 7.85 -27.91 -10.10
CA ASN A 770 6.63 -28.71 -10.29
C ASN A 770 5.41 -28.23 -9.50
N ILE A 771 5.59 -27.27 -8.58
CA ILE A 771 4.52 -26.69 -7.77
C ILE A 771 3.88 -25.45 -8.40
N GLN A 772 4.49 -24.85 -9.43
CA GLN A 772 3.99 -23.61 -10.04
C GLN A 772 2.59 -23.77 -10.63
N GLU A 773 1.89 -22.64 -10.82
CA GLU A 773 0.58 -22.64 -11.47
C GLU A 773 0.62 -23.29 -12.85
N THR A 774 -0.39 -24.11 -13.18
CA THR A 774 -0.48 -24.71 -14.51
C THR A 774 -1.09 -23.71 -15.50
N ASN A 775 -0.62 -23.78 -16.75
CA ASN A 775 -1.14 -22.97 -17.87
C ASN A 775 -1.80 -23.88 -18.90
N ASP A 776 -2.52 -24.89 -18.42
CA ASP A 776 -3.06 -25.96 -19.26
C ASP A 776 -3.97 -25.41 -20.37
N GLY A 777 -3.72 -25.86 -21.61
CA GLY A 777 -4.48 -25.40 -22.77
C GLY A 777 -4.17 -23.98 -23.25
N MET A 778 -3.20 -23.30 -22.64
CA MET A 778 -2.70 -21.99 -23.09
C MET A 778 -1.42 -22.15 -23.92
N LYS A 779 -1.31 -21.33 -24.96
CA LYS A 779 -0.18 -21.31 -25.88
C LYS A 779 0.33 -19.88 -26.06
N LYS A 780 1.57 -19.75 -26.52
CA LYS A 780 2.19 -18.47 -26.86
C LYS A 780 2.73 -18.48 -28.28
N LEU A 781 2.57 -17.36 -28.95
CA LEU A 781 3.33 -17.02 -30.15
C LEU A 781 4.74 -16.66 -29.73
N ALA A 782 5.72 -17.14 -30.48
CA ALA A 782 7.12 -16.82 -30.27
C ALA A 782 7.81 -16.42 -31.58
N VAL A 783 8.72 -15.46 -31.50
CA VAL A 783 9.72 -15.19 -32.54
C VAL A 783 11.09 -15.31 -31.90
N HIS A 784 11.96 -16.12 -32.49
CA HIS A 784 13.28 -16.43 -31.96
C HIS A 784 14.35 -15.94 -32.94
N LEU A 785 15.26 -15.11 -32.44
CA LEU A 785 16.36 -14.53 -33.20
C LEU A 785 17.68 -14.93 -32.56
N GLU A 786 18.43 -15.78 -33.25
CA GLU A 786 19.75 -16.22 -32.83
C GLU A 786 20.84 -15.29 -33.37
N ASP A 787 21.92 -15.11 -32.60
CA ASP A 787 23.12 -14.37 -33.02
C ASP A 787 22.82 -12.92 -33.51
N THR A 788 21.79 -12.28 -32.97
CA THR A 788 21.34 -10.95 -33.41
C THR A 788 21.94 -9.83 -32.57
N GLN A 789 22.30 -8.71 -33.21
CA GLN A 789 22.84 -7.53 -32.52
C GLN A 789 21.98 -6.29 -32.67
N ARG A 790 21.30 -6.08 -33.80
CA ARG A 790 20.40 -4.96 -34.02
C ARG A 790 19.29 -5.42 -34.93
N GLU A 791 18.05 -5.24 -34.50
CA GLU A 791 16.91 -5.73 -35.27
C GLU A 791 15.64 -4.91 -34.99
N THR A 792 14.70 -5.01 -35.93
CA THR A 792 13.32 -4.55 -35.76
C THR A 792 12.39 -5.75 -35.85
N ILE A 793 11.61 -6.02 -34.80
CA ILE A 793 10.53 -7.01 -34.82
C ILE A 793 9.21 -6.25 -34.95
N ALA A 794 8.47 -6.45 -36.04
CA ALA A 794 7.19 -5.78 -36.27
C ALA A 794 6.10 -6.81 -36.55
N ILE A 795 5.05 -6.83 -35.74
CA ILE A 795 3.96 -7.80 -35.82
C ILE A 795 2.62 -7.07 -35.87
N LEU A 796 1.83 -7.41 -36.88
CA LEU A 796 0.50 -6.85 -37.12
C LEU A 796 -0.58 -7.86 -36.73
N PHE A 797 -1.52 -7.47 -35.89
CA PHE A 797 -2.71 -8.23 -35.54
C PHE A 797 -3.93 -7.65 -36.24
N VAL A 798 -4.59 -8.47 -37.04
CA VAL A 798 -5.76 -8.12 -37.85
C VAL A 798 -6.96 -8.99 -37.44
N PRO A 799 -7.81 -8.53 -36.50
CA PRO A 799 -9.06 -9.18 -36.16
C PRO A 799 -10.05 -9.13 -37.34
N GLN A 800 -10.74 -10.23 -37.60
CA GLN A 800 -11.77 -10.32 -38.62
C GLN A 800 -12.75 -11.46 -38.34
N MET A 801 -13.98 -11.33 -38.84
CA MET A 801 -14.95 -12.44 -38.85
C MET A 801 -14.54 -13.49 -39.90
N ASP A 802 -14.79 -14.76 -39.61
CA ASP A 802 -14.37 -15.88 -40.49
C ASP A 802 -14.91 -15.78 -41.93
N GLU A 803 -16.13 -15.28 -42.09
CA GLU A 803 -16.84 -15.19 -43.38
C GLU A 803 -16.33 -14.05 -44.29
N LYS A 804 -15.50 -13.15 -43.78
CA LYS A 804 -14.97 -12.01 -44.55
C LYS A 804 -13.62 -12.35 -45.16
N THR A 805 -13.40 -11.99 -46.43
CA THR A 805 -12.09 -12.05 -47.08
C THR A 805 -11.05 -11.35 -46.20
N PRO A 806 -9.82 -11.90 -46.06
CA PRO A 806 -8.79 -11.28 -45.24
C PRO A 806 -8.60 -9.81 -45.59
N LYS A 807 -8.69 -8.90 -44.60
CA LYS A 807 -8.45 -7.48 -44.84
C LYS A 807 -6.96 -7.31 -45.20
N GLU A 808 -6.68 -6.84 -46.42
CA GLU A 808 -5.34 -6.37 -46.76
C GLU A 808 -5.15 -5.01 -46.10
N ILE A 809 -4.19 -4.97 -45.18
CA ILE A 809 -3.82 -3.76 -44.46
C ILE A 809 -2.35 -3.54 -44.78
N GLY A 810 -2.08 -2.45 -45.50
CA GLY A 810 -0.73 -2.00 -45.74
C GLY A 810 -0.16 -1.40 -44.45
N ALA A 811 0.70 -2.14 -43.77
CA ALA A 811 1.53 -1.62 -42.70
C ALA A 811 3.00 -1.89 -43.08
N THR A 812 3.74 -0.84 -43.41
CA THR A 812 5.18 -0.92 -43.62
C THR A 812 5.87 -0.48 -42.33
N PRO A 813 6.72 -1.32 -41.71
CA PRO A 813 7.50 -0.91 -40.55
C PRO A 813 8.30 0.35 -40.87
N SER A 814 8.23 1.33 -39.97
CA SER A 814 9.01 2.58 -40.01
C SER A 814 9.61 2.81 -38.62
N PRO A 815 10.76 3.50 -38.50
CA PRO A 815 11.38 3.76 -37.20
C PRO A 815 10.38 4.31 -36.18
N LEU A 816 10.44 3.85 -34.94
CA LEU A 816 9.52 4.28 -33.87
C LEU A 816 9.57 5.80 -33.67
N GLU A 817 10.74 6.42 -33.83
CA GLU A 817 10.89 7.88 -33.75
C GLU A 817 10.08 8.63 -34.83
N ASP A 818 9.86 8.01 -35.98
CA ASP A 818 9.12 8.58 -37.11
C ASP A 818 7.61 8.35 -37.02
N TRP A 819 7.13 7.58 -36.03
CA TRP A 819 5.70 7.35 -35.85
C TRP A 819 4.95 8.66 -35.62
N LYS A 820 3.86 8.84 -36.38
CA LYS A 820 2.93 9.95 -36.31
C LYS A 820 1.51 9.42 -36.51
N LEU A 821 0.54 10.10 -35.92
CA LEU A 821 -0.87 9.82 -36.15
C LEU A 821 -1.19 9.99 -37.64
N GLN A 822 -1.96 9.05 -38.20
CA GLN A 822 -2.55 9.21 -39.51
C GLN A 822 -3.71 10.18 -39.40
N HIS A 823 -3.65 11.30 -40.12
CA HIS A 823 -4.81 12.16 -40.32
C HIS A 823 -5.55 11.65 -41.55
N LYS A 824 -6.78 11.14 -41.37
CA LYS A 824 -7.70 10.91 -42.48
C LYS A 824 -8.37 12.20 -42.93
#